data_AF-A0A8D0CIS0-F1
#
_entry.id   AF-A0A8D0CIS0-F1
#
_cell.length_a   1.000
_cell.length_b   1.000
_cell.length_c   1.000
_cell.angle_alpha   90.00
_cell.angle_beta   90.00
_cell.angle_gamma   90.00
#
_symmetry.space_group_name_H-M   'P 1'
#
loop_
_entity.id
_entity.type
_entity.pdbx_description
1 polymer ?
#
loop_
_entity_poly.entity_id
_entity_poly.type
_entity_poly.pdbx_seq_one_letter_code
_entity_poly.pdbx_strand_id
1 'polypeptide(L)'
;MCDATTTTTTPINNTTTTNNNNNNIKLASSLTHTTDVSGDGFISDHELHDLFKEANLPLPGYKVREIIEKLMVQGDRNKDNKISFDEFVSIFQELKSSDIAKSFRKAINRKEGILAIGGTSELSSEGTQHSYSEEERYAFVNWINKALENDLDCKHVLPMNPNNNSLFKAVADGIVLCKMINLSVQDTIDERTINKKKLTPFTTQENLNLALNSASAIGCHVVNIGAQDLREGKPHLVLGLLWQIIKIGLFADIELSKNEALAALLREGETLEDLMKLSPEELLLRWVNFHLENAGWSKINNFSSDIKDSRAYFHLLDQIAPKGTKENEPCLFINMSGFSEKDDLKRAEYMLEQADHLGCRQFVTPADVVSGNPKLNLAFVANLFNKYPSLTKPENQDIDWGLLEGETREERTFRNWMNSLGVQPHVNHLYGDLQDALVILQLYEKIKVPVDWNKVNKPPYPKIGANMKKLENCNYAVELGKKQAKFSLVGIGGQDLNDGNATLTLALVWQLMSRYTLNVLEDLGEGGKANDEIIVNWVNKTLAGAGKKTKIANFKDKEISTSLPVVDLIDAIQPGSVNYELVKTGTLSDDDKLNNAKYAVSMARKIGARVYALPEDLVEVKPKMVMTVFACLMGRGMKKV
;
A
#
# COMPACT_ATOMS: atom_id res chain seq x y z
N MET A 1 27.08 60.19 -20.11
CA MET A 1 26.98 61.16 -19.00
C MET A 1 25.54 61.64 -19.00
N CYS A 2 24.66 60.87 -18.34
CA CYS A 2 24.13 61.11 -16.97
C CYS A 2 23.14 62.29 -17.01
N ASP A 3 21.84 62.10 -16.76
CA ASP A 3 21.31 61.77 -15.44
C ASP A 3 19.96 61.04 -15.42
N ALA A 4 19.72 60.42 -14.26
CA ALA A 4 18.71 59.45 -13.90
C ALA A 4 17.33 60.05 -13.57
N THR A 5 16.28 59.27 -13.86
CA THR A 5 14.89 59.50 -13.45
C THR A 5 14.53 58.66 -12.21
N THR A 6 13.97 59.35 -11.24
CA THR A 6 13.55 58.91 -9.90
C THR A 6 12.29 58.03 -9.94
N THR A 7 12.29 56.89 -9.25
CA THR A 7 11.11 56.06 -8.99
C THR A 7 10.74 56.13 -7.50
N THR A 8 9.52 56.58 -7.22
CA THR A 8 8.86 56.60 -5.90
C THR A 8 8.34 55.22 -5.53
N THR A 9 8.68 54.72 -4.35
CA THR A 9 8.12 53.51 -3.71
C THR A 9 7.18 53.90 -2.57
N THR A 10 5.97 53.34 -2.57
CA THR A 10 4.98 53.38 -1.48
C THR A 10 5.13 52.14 -0.57
N PRO A 11 4.76 52.23 0.73
CA PRO A 11 5.10 51.22 1.75
C PRO A 11 4.08 50.07 1.83
N ILE A 12 4.59 48.86 2.10
CA ILE A 12 3.80 47.63 2.34
C ILE A 12 3.44 47.55 3.83
N ASN A 13 2.14 47.37 4.13
CA ASN A 13 1.60 47.20 5.47
C ASN A 13 1.92 45.82 6.08
N ASN A 14 2.41 45.81 7.32
CA ASN A 14 2.62 44.63 8.17
C ASN A 14 1.30 44.13 8.80
N THR A 15 0.74 43.04 8.30
CA THR A 15 -0.39 42.32 8.94
C THR A 15 -0.09 40.84 9.25
N THR A 16 1.06 40.31 8.85
CA THR A 16 1.44 38.89 9.05
C THR A 16 2.05 38.59 10.42
N THR A 17 2.58 39.60 11.12
CA THR A 17 3.32 39.42 12.38
C THR A 17 2.39 39.25 13.58
N THR A 18 1.17 39.79 13.53
CA THR A 18 0.24 39.83 14.67
C THR A 18 -0.49 38.50 14.89
N ASN A 19 -0.79 37.74 13.81
CA ASN A 19 -1.50 36.45 13.92
C ASN A 19 -0.60 35.30 14.41
N ASN A 20 0.69 35.31 14.09
CA ASN A 20 1.64 34.29 14.58
C ASN A 20 1.96 34.45 16.08
N ASN A 21 1.89 35.65 16.64
CA ASN A 21 2.06 35.84 18.08
C ASN A 21 0.88 35.27 18.87
N ASN A 22 -0.37 35.43 18.38
CA ASN A 22 -1.56 34.94 19.09
C ASN A 22 -1.67 33.41 19.16
N ASN A 23 -1.19 32.67 18.14
CA ASN A 23 -1.18 31.21 18.16
C ASN A 23 -0.07 30.64 19.06
N ASN A 24 1.09 31.29 19.12
CA ASN A 24 2.16 30.88 20.04
C ASN A 24 1.82 31.18 21.50
N ILE A 25 1.09 32.28 21.78
CA ILE A 25 0.59 32.60 23.12
C ILE A 25 -0.44 31.55 23.57
N LYS A 26 -1.34 31.09 22.69
CA LYS A 26 -2.30 30.01 22.99
C LYS A 26 -1.63 28.67 23.29
N LEU A 27 -0.56 28.33 22.56
CA LEU A 27 0.22 27.11 22.76
C LEU A 27 1.04 27.18 24.06
N ALA A 28 1.65 28.33 24.36
CA ALA A 28 2.33 28.58 25.63
C ALA A 28 1.36 28.55 26.81
N SER A 29 0.14 29.08 26.65
CA SER A 29 -0.91 29.03 27.67
C SER A 29 -1.62 27.67 27.81
N SER A 30 -1.44 26.72 26.88
CA SER A 30 -1.92 25.35 27.08
C SER A 30 -0.89 24.48 27.80
N LEU A 31 0.39 24.89 27.78
CA LEU A 31 1.48 24.29 28.55
C LEU A 31 1.45 24.73 30.03
N THR A 32 0.81 25.86 30.36
CA THR A 32 0.73 26.39 31.74
C THR A 32 0.00 25.48 32.72
N HIS A 33 -0.99 24.71 32.26
CA HIS A 33 -1.80 23.84 33.13
C HIS A 33 -1.18 22.45 33.35
N THR A 34 -0.24 22.05 32.50
CA THR A 34 0.35 20.70 32.49
C THR A 34 1.73 20.64 33.13
N THR A 35 2.44 21.77 33.29
CA THR A 35 3.87 21.75 33.63
C THR A 35 4.20 22.21 35.06
N ASP A 36 3.40 23.08 35.68
CA ASP A 36 3.58 23.51 37.07
C ASP A 36 2.76 22.59 38.00
N VAL A 37 3.31 21.42 38.29
CA VAL A 37 2.65 20.40 39.13
C VAL A 37 2.68 20.81 40.60
N SER A 38 3.69 21.60 41.00
CA SER A 38 3.86 22.08 42.38
C SER A 38 3.04 23.34 42.71
N GLY A 39 2.61 24.10 41.70
CA GLY A 39 1.80 25.31 41.83
C GLY A 39 2.56 26.49 42.43
N ASP A 40 3.89 26.46 42.41
CA ASP A 40 4.75 27.48 43.04
C ASP A 40 5.16 28.61 42.09
N GLY A 41 4.79 28.51 40.81
CA GLY A 41 5.06 29.53 39.78
C GLY A 41 6.47 29.47 39.18
N PHE A 42 7.27 28.46 39.53
CA PHE A 42 8.62 28.24 39.02
C PHE A 42 8.73 26.89 38.30
N ILE A 43 9.74 26.72 37.43
CA ILE A 43 10.00 25.44 36.76
C ILE A 43 11.21 24.76 37.41
N SER A 44 10.97 23.64 38.09
CA SER A 44 12.02 22.83 38.71
C SER A 44 12.65 21.81 37.74
N ASP A 45 13.83 21.29 38.12
CA ASP A 45 14.50 20.18 37.42
C ASP A 45 13.58 18.97 37.22
N HIS A 46 12.71 18.70 38.20
CA HIS A 46 11.79 17.57 38.19
C HIS A 46 10.62 17.80 37.23
N GLU A 47 10.02 18.99 37.25
CA GLU A 47 8.90 19.35 36.37
C GLU A 47 9.33 19.43 34.90
N LEU A 48 10.53 19.94 34.62
CA LEU A 48 11.06 19.91 33.26
C LEU A 48 11.39 18.48 32.82
N HIS A 49 11.92 17.65 33.74
CA HIS A 49 12.19 16.24 33.43
C HIS A 49 10.90 15.46 33.15
N ASP A 50 9.84 15.70 33.92
CA ASP A 50 8.52 15.11 33.73
C ASP A 50 7.88 15.61 32.44
N LEU A 51 8.03 16.88 32.08
CA LEU A 51 7.60 17.42 30.79
C LEU A 51 8.27 16.69 29.62
N PHE A 52 9.59 16.45 29.68
CA PHE A 52 10.30 15.68 28.64
C PHE A 52 9.84 14.21 28.60
N LYS A 53 9.51 13.63 29.75
CA LYS A 53 8.98 12.27 29.86
C LYS A 53 7.55 12.16 29.29
N GLU A 54 6.71 13.15 29.55
CA GLU A 54 5.33 13.28 29.06
C GLU A 54 5.26 13.73 27.59
N ALA A 55 6.33 14.38 27.10
CA ALA A 55 6.62 14.63 25.69
C ALA A 55 7.29 13.44 24.99
N ASN A 56 7.43 12.29 25.67
CA ASN A 56 7.96 11.03 25.15
C ASN A 56 9.41 11.12 24.60
N LEU A 57 10.21 12.02 25.17
CA LEU A 57 11.64 12.18 24.95
C LEU A 57 12.39 12.07 26.29
N PRO A 58 12.51 10.87 26.88
CA PRO A 58 13.20 10.71 28.15
C PRO A 58 14.69 11.07 27.98
N LEU A 59 15.06 12.25 28.48
CA LEU A 59 16.45 12.67 28.55
C LEU A 59 17.07 12.16 29.86
N PRO A 60 18.33 11.70 29.85
CA PRO A 60 19.05 11.41 31.08
C PRO A 60 19.12 12.67 31.97
N GLY A 61 18.93 12.53 33.27
CA GLY A 61 18.86 13.66 34.20
C GLY A 61 20.09 14.58 34.22
N TYR A 62 21.25 14.17 33.70
CA TYR A 62 22.39 15.06 33.50
C TYR A 62 22.21 16.01 32.30
N LYS A 63 21.54 15.58 31.22
CA LYS A 63 21.22 16.43 30.06
C LYS A 63 20.13 17.44 30.38
N VAL A 64 19.15 17.05 31.19
CA VAL A 64 18.11 17.97 31.67
C VAL A 64 18.75 19.07 32.52
N ARG A 65 19.67 18.71 33.43
CA ARG A 65 20.47 19.69 34.19
C ARG A 65 21.34 20.58 33.30
N GLU A 66 21.97 20.04 32.26
CA GLU A 66 22.76 20.86 31.31
C GLU A 66 21.89 21.84 30.52
N ILE A 67 20.65 21.45 30.17
CA ILE A 67 19.68 22.34 29.54
C ILE A 67 19.24 23.43 30.52
N ILE A 68 18.99 23.09 31.78
CA ILE A 68 18.60 24.03 32.82
C ILE A 68 19.74 25.00 33.14
N GLU A 69 20.98 24.53 33.28
CA GLU A 69 22.16 25.40 33.47
C GLU A 69 22.31 26.39 32.31
N LYS A 70 22.09 25.94 31.06
CA LYS A 70 22.10 26.84 29.90
C LYS A 70 20.95 27.83 29.89
N LEU A 71 19.76 27.42 30.36
CA LEU A 71 18.60 28.30 30.51
C LEU A 71 18.80 29.32 31.65
N MET A 72 19.39 28.92 32.77
CA MET A 72 19.73 29.77 33.92
C MET A 72 20.74 30.86 33.52
N VAL A 73 21.79 30.50 32.77
CA VAL A 73 22.81 31.47 32.32
C VAL A 73 22.25 32.49 31.31
N GLN A 74 21.26 32.11 30.50
CA GLN A 74 20.74 32.96 29.42
C GLN A 74 19.43 33.68 29.74
N GLY A 75 18.67 33.22 30.74
CA GLY A 75 17.29 33.60 30.92
C GLY A 75 16.83 33.92 32.33
N ASP A 76 17.67 33.70 33.35
CA ASP A 76 17.44 34.26 34.69
C ASP A 76 17.73 35.78 34.65
N ARG A 77 16.71 36.56 34.32
CA ARG A 77 16.82 38.02 34.11
C ARG A 77 16.80 38.76 35.45
N ASN A 78 16.15 38.18 36.46
CA ASN A 78 16.00 38.79 37.78
C ASN A 78 17.11 38.36 38.77
N LYS A 79 17.96 37.39 38.41
CA LYS A 79 19.08 36.81 39.18
C LYS A 79 18.64 36.17 40.49
N ASP A 80 17.47 35.54 40.52
CA ASP A 80 16.95 34.85 41.70
C ASP A 80 17.39 33.37 41.80
N ASN A 81 18.22 32.90 40.85
CA ASN A 81 18.64 31.50 40.70
C ASN A 81 17.47 30.53 40.51
N LYS A 82 16.34 31.02 39.98
CA LYS A 82 15.18 30.24 39.57
C LYS A 82 14.76 30.71 38.17
N ILE A 83 14.02 29.89 37.44
CA ILE A 83 13.39 30.30 36.18
C ILE A 83 11.90 30.45 36.44
N SER A 84 11.43 31.68 36.43
CA SER A 84 9.99 31.96 36.40
C SER A 84 9.40 31.57 35.05
N PHE A 85 8.10 31.30 35.04
CA PHE A 85 7.39 30.94 33.80
C PHE A 85 7.48 32.04 32.73
N ASP A 86 7.46 33.31 33.11
CA ASP A 86 7.60 34.44 32.19
C ASP A 86 9.01 34.53 31.57
N GLU A 87 10.04 34.15 32.31
CA GLU A 87 11.40 34.02 31.81
C GLU A 87 11.52 32.86 30.82
N PHE A 88 10.91 31.71 31.13
CA PHE A 88 10.85 30.57 30.22
C PHE A 88 10.15 30.90 28.89
N VAL A 89 9.01 31.59 28.95
CA VAL A 89 8.27 32.04 27.76
C VAL A 89 9.05 33.09 26.96
N SER A 90 9.76 33.99 27.64
CA SER A 90 10.61 35.00 26.99
C SER A 90 11.78 34.36 26.23
N ILE A 91 12.43 33.37 26.84
CA ILE A 91 13.49 32.57 26.20
C ILE A 91 12.93 31.78 25.00
N PHE A 92 11.72 31.23 25.12
CA PHE A 92 11.05 30.50 24.03
C PHE A 92 10.75 31.39 22.82
N GLN A 93 10.44 32.67 23.05
CA GLN A 93 10.22 33.66 21.98
C GLN A 93 11.54 34.14 21.35
N GLU A 94 12.63 34.23 22.13
CA GLU A 94 13.97 34.62 21.66
C GLU A 94 14.74 33.49 20.95
N LEU A 95 14.52 32.22 21.31
CA LEU A 95 15.16 31.04 20.70
C LEU A 95 14.54 30.67 19.35
N LYS A 96 14.58 31.59 18.38
CA LYS A 96 14.18 31.32 16.99
C LYS A 96 15.23 30.55 16.17
N SER A 97 16.38 30.18 16.73
CA SER A 97 17.48 29.62 15.92
C SER A 97 18.43 28.63 16.60
N SER A 98 18.01 27.86 17.61
CA SER A 98 18.84 26.77 18.15
C SER A 98 18.30 25.38 17.78
N ASP A 99 19.20 24.39 17.67
CA ASP A 99 18.87 22.99 17.34
C ASP A 99 17.99 22.30 18.41
N ILE A 100 17.90 22.89 19.59
CA ILE A 100 17.03 22.45 20.69
C ILE A 100 15.56 22.72 20.34
N ALA A 101 15.24 23.91 19.84
CA ALA A 101 13.87 24.27 19.43
C ALA A 101 13.38 23.43 18.23
N LYS A 102 14.27 23.04 17.32
CA LYS A 102 13.96 22.11 16.22
C LYS A 102 13.65 20.71 16.74
N SER A 103 14.44 20.21 17.70
CA SER A 103 14.22 18.88 18.29
C SER A 103 12.91 18.82 19.09
N PHE A 104 12.59 19.89 19.82
CA PHE A 104 11.37 19.99 20.62
C PHE A 104 10.11 20.16 19.75
N ARG A 105 10.14 20.98 18.68
CA ARG A 105 9.03 21.08 17.71
C ARG A 105 8.78 19.78 16.95
N LYS A 106 9.83 19.03 16.62
CA LYS A 106 9.72 17.72 15.95
C LYS A 106 9.01 16.68 16.82
N ALA A 107 9.12 16.80 18.15
CA ALA A 107 8.43 15.94 19.10
C ALA A 107 6.94 16.28 19.26
N ILE A 108 6.61 17.58 19.29
CA ILE A 108 5.24 18.06 19.42
C ILE A 108 4.42 17.78 18.14
N ASN A 109 5.00 17.99 16.95
CA ASN A 109 4.33 17.70 15.67
C ASN A 109 4.09 16.20 15.42
N ARG A 110 4.73 15.30 16.17
CA ARG A 110 4.46 13.85 16.11
C ARG A 110 3.22 13.43 16.91
N LYS A 111 2.61 14.34 17.70
CA LYS A 111 1.60 14.00 18.71
C LYS A 111 0.15 14.11 18.22
N GLU A 112 -0.13 14.68 17.04
CA GLU A 112 -1.49 14.65 16.47
C GLU A 112 -1.76 13.28 15.82
N GLY A 113 -2.61 12.45 16.46
CA GLY A 113 -3.21 11.25 15.86
C GLY A 113 -2.42 9.93 16.00
N ILE A 114 -1.34 9.89 16.78
CA ILE A 114 -0.44 8.72 16.80
C ILE A 114 -0.23 8.14 18.20
N LEU A 115 -0.75 6.94 18.45
CA LEU A 115 -0.48 6.15 19.65
C LEU A 115 0.85 5.38 19.51
N ALA A 116 1.86 5.70 20.34
CA ALA A 116 3.09 4.91 20.45
C ALA A 116 2.91 3.82 21.51
N ILE A 117 3.13 2.55 21.15
CA ILE A 117 3.20 1.43 22.11
C ILE A 117 4.65 1.00 22.27
N GLY A 118 5.16 1.04 23.50
CA GLY A 118 6.44 0.43 23.88
C GLY A 118 6.26 -1.08 24.06
N GLY A 119 6.91 -1.88 23.22
CA GLY A 119 6.92 -3.34 23.31
C GLY A 119 8.29 -3.86 23.76
N THR A 120 8.32 -4.55 24.90
CA THR A 120 9.46 -5.35 25.35
C THR A 120 9.46 -6.68 24.59
N SER A 121 10.36 -6.85 23.62
CA SER A 121 10.62 -8.13 22.97
C SER A 121 12.11 -8.18 22.59
N GLU A 122 12.85 -9.13 23.17
CA GLU A 122 14.32 -9.21 23.11
C GLU A 122 14.92 -9.63 21.75
N LEU A 123 14.16 -9.62 20.66
CA LEU A 123 14.63 -10.10 19.34
C LEU A 123 14.28 -9.17 18.17
N SER A 124 13.81 -7.96 18.43
CA SER A 124 13.69 -6.91 17.43
C SER A 124 14.77 -5.88 17.70
N SER A 125 15.59 -5.59 16.69
CA SER A 125 16.57 -4.51 16.69
C SER A 125 16.06 -3.28 17.44
N GLU A 126 16.80 -2.93 18.49
CA GLU A 126 16.71 -1.74 19.34
C GLU A 126 15.58 -0.74 19.00
N GLY A 127 14.53 -0.73 19.83
CA GLY A 127 13.84 0.51 20.23
C GLY A 127 12.96 1.23 19.21
N THR A 128 12.44 0.57 18.16
CA THR A 128 11.50 1.25 17.24
C THR A 128 10.09 1.31 17.84
N GLN A 129 9.67 2.47 18.33
CA GLN A 129 8.26 2.75 18.67
C GLN A 129 7.41 2.69 17.39
N HIS A 130 6.55 1.67 17.28
CA HIS A 130 5.58 1.58 16.18
C HIS A 130 4.28 2.27 16.59
N SER A 131 3.89 3.23 15.79
CA SER A 131 2.86 4.18 16.11
C SER A 131 1.78 4.09 15.02
N TYR A 132 0.49 3.96 15.37
CA TYR A 132 -0.58 3.70 14.40
C TYR A 132 -1.69 4.76 14.43
N SER A 133 -2.35 4.97 13.29
CA SER A 133 -3.43 5.97 13.14
C SER A 133 -4.77 5.43 13.62
N GLU A 134 -5.41 6.16 14.53
CA GLU A 134 -6.75 5.82 15.02
C GLU A 134 -7.83 6.11 13.97
N GLU A 135 -7.60 7.12 13.14
CA GLU A 135 -8.44 7.53 12.03
C GLU A 135 -8.54 6.40 11.00
N GLU A 136 -7.39 5.79 10.64
CA GLU A 136 -7.35 4.64 9.75
C GLU A 136 -8.09 3.43 10.33
N ARG A 137 -7.92 3.14 11.63
CA ARG A 137 -8.65 2.06 12.29
C ARG A 137 -10.15 2.31 12.20
N TYR A 138 -10.60 3.51 12.54
CA TYR A 138 -12.02 3.89 12.51
C TYR A 138 -12.61 3.72 11.11
N ALA A 139 -11.92 4.26 10.10
CA ALA A 139 -12.31 4.17 8.70
C ALA A 139 -12.40 2.71 8.21
N PHE A 140 -11.38 1.90 8.47
CA PHE A 140 -11.35 0.51 8.00
C PHE A 140 -12.38 -0.37 8.70
N VAL A 141 -12.62 -0.17 9.99
CA VAL A 141 -13.67 -0.91 10.70
C VAL A 141 -15.04 -0.63 10.10
N ASN A 142 -15.38 0.64 9.86
CA ASN A 142 -16.66 0.99 9.27
C ASN A 142 -16.82 0.44 7.85
N TRP A 143 -15.75 0.50 7.05
CA TRP A 143 -15.73 -0.10 5.73
C TRP A 143 -15.96 -1.62 5.77
N ILE A 144 -15.22 -2.34 6.62
CA ILE A 144 -15.35 -3.81 6.75
C ILE A 144 -16.76 -4.19 7.25
N ASN A 145 -17.28 -3.47 8.26
CA ASN A 145 -18.62 -3.71 8.78
C ASN A 145 -19.69 -3.60 7.69
N LYS A 146 -19.58 -2.60 6.80
CA LYS A 146 -20.50 -2.41 5.69
C LYS A 146 -20.28 -3.43 4.58
N ALA A 147 -19.03 -3.66 4.20
CA ALA A 147 -18.69 -4.54 3.07
C ALA A 147 -18.99 -6.01 3.35
N LEU A 148 -18.85 -6.46 4.60
CA LEU A 148 -19.06 -7.84 5.02
C LEU A 148 -20.32 -8.02 5.90
N GLU A 149 -21.23 -7.04 5.93
CA GLU A 149 -22.44 -7.05 6.77
C GLU A 149 -23.27 -8.34 6.61
N ASN A 150 -23.37 -8.82 5.36
CA ASN A 150 -24.16 -9.99 5.00
C ASN A 150 -23.34 -11.29 4.91
N ASP A 151 -22.04 -11.25 5.18
CA ASP A 151 -21.17 -12.44 5.11
C ASP A 151 -21.41 -13.35 6.31
N LEU A 152 -21.84 -14.59 6.05
CA LEU A 152 -22.19 -15.56 7.10
C LEU A 152 -20.98 -16.02 7.92
N ASP A 153 -19.79 -16.02 7.33
CA ASP A 153 -18.57 -16.54 7.97
C ASP A 153 -17.93 -15.52 8.92
N CYS A 154 -18.28 -14.23 8.80
CA CYS A 154 -17.75 -13.15 9.64
C CYS A 154 -18.68 -12.74 10.79
N LYS A 155 -19.86 -13.35 10.93
CA LYS A 155 -20.88 -12.98 11.94
C LYS A 155 -20.42 -13.07 13.39
N HIS A 156 -19.38 -13.87 13.69
CA HIS A 156 -18.84 -13.99 15.04
C HIS A 156 -17.99 -12.79 15.48
N VAL A 157 -17.58 -11.94 14.54
CA VAL A 157 -16.75 -10.74 14.80
C VAL A 157 -17.39 -9.43 14.32
N LEU A 158 -18.43 -9.50 13.49
CA LEU A 158 -19.16 -8.34 12.98
C LEU A 158 -20.48 -8.09 13.74
N PRO A 159 -20.88 -6.81 13.95
CA PRO A 159 -20.12 -5.61 13.64
C PRO A 159 -19.01 -5.35 14.68
N MET A 160 -17.85 -4.91 14.20
CA MET A 160 -16.74 -4.44 15.04
C MET A 160 -17.02 -3.01 15.54
N ASN A 161 -16.44 -2.66 16.69
CA ASN A 161 -16.53 -1.30 17.23
C ASN A 161 -15.33 -0.46 16.74
N PRO A 162 -15.55 0.62 15.95
CA PRO A 162 -14.47 1.41 15.36
C PRO A 162 -13.67 2.23 16.38
N ASN A 163 -14.22 2.44 17.58
CA ASN A 163 -13.61 3.26 18.63
C ASN A 163 -12.67 2.47 19.56
N ASN A 164 -12.45 1.18 19.30
CA ASN A 164 -11.59 0.35 20.14
C ASN A 164 -10.76 -0.65 19.32
N ASN A 165 -10.00 -1.48 20.03
CA ASN A 165 -9.10 -2.47 19.44
C ASN A 165 -9.80 -3.74 18.94
N SER A 166 -11.12 -3.70 18.68
CA SER A 166 -11.87 -4.87 18.19
C SER A 166 -11.37 -5.38 16.84
N LEU A 167 -10.94 -4.48 15.95
CA LEU A 167 -10.35 -4.82 14.66
C LEU A 167 -9.20 -5.84 14.79
N PHE A 168 -8.26 -5.57 15.70
CA PHE A 168 -7.05 -6.37 15.87
C PHE A 168 -7.33 -7.77 16.39
N LYS A 169 -8.43 -7.94 17.14
CA LYS A 169 -8.92 -9.26 17.57
C LYS A 169 -9.72 -9.95 16.47
N ALA A 170 -10.52 -9.21 15.72
CA ALA A 170 -11.38 -9.73 14.67
C ALA A 170 -10.60 -10.34 13.49
N VAL A 171 -9.41 -9.83 13.18
CA VAL A 171 -8.56 -10.37 12.11
C VAL A 171 -7.71 -11.57 12.54
N ALA A 172 -7.64 -11.87 13.84
CA ALA A 172 -6.68 -12.83 14.41
C ALA A 172 -6.93 -14.28 13.97
N ASP A 173 -8.15 -14.62 13.50
CA ASP A 173 -8.48 -15.93 12.95
C ASP A 173 -8.25 -16.08 11.44
N GLY A 174 -7.92 -14.96 10.77
CA GLY A 174 -7.68 -14.88 9.33
C GLY A 174 -8.92 -14.88 8.43
N ILE A 175 -10.14 -15.08 8.95
CA ILE A 175 -11.36 -15.18 8.11
C ILE A 175 -11.66 -13.83 7.46
N VAL A 176 -11.68 -12.75 8.25
CA VAL A 176 -11.92 -11.39 7.75
C VAL A 176 -10.90 -11.00 6.67
N LEU A 177 -9.62 -11.34 6.87
CA LEU A 177 -8.56 -11.04 5.90
C LEU A 177 -8.78 -11.78 4.57
N CYS A 178 -9.10 -13.08 4.63
CA CYS A 178 -9.40 -13.85 3.43
C CYS A 178 -10.59 -13.27 2.65
N LYS A 179 -11.66 -12.87 3.36
CA LYS A 179 -12.84 -12.26 2.75
C LYS A 179 -12.54 -10.89 2.13
N MET A 180 -11.76 -10.06 2.81
CA MET A 180 -11.34 -8.76 2.26
C MET A 180 -10.46 -8.89 1.02
N ILE A 181 -9.63 -9.93 0.93
CA ILE A 181 -8.86 -10.23 -0.28
C ILE A 181 -9.79 -10.57 -1.45
N ASN A 182 -10.77 -11.46 -1.25
CA ASN A 182 -11.76 -11.79 -2.29
C ASN A 182 -12.66 -10.62 -2.68
N LEU A 183 -12.96 -9.72 -1.73
CA LEU A 183 -13.69 -8.48 -2.01
C LEU A 183 -12.86 -7.55 -2.92
N SER A 184 -11.54 -7.51 -2.72
CA SER A 184 -10.65 -6.63 -3.47
C SER A 184 -10.26 -7.21 -4.84
N VAL A 185 -10.04 -8.52 -4.91
CA VAL A 185 -9.77 -9.26 -6.14
C VAL A 185 -10.53 -10.58 -6.06
N GLN A 186 -11.64 -10.65 -6.80
CA GLN A 186 -12.52 -11.82 -6.82
C GLN A 186 -11.77 -13.09 -7.20
N ASP A 187 -12.22 -14.23 -6.68
CA ASP A 187 -11.67 -15.56 -6.96
C ASP A 187 -10.18 -15.76 -6.57
N THR A 188 -9.57 -14.87 -5.80
CA THR A 188 -8.18 -15.03 -5.33
C THR A 188 -8.02 -16.21 -4.36
N ILE A 189 -9.01 -16.40 -3.48
CA ILE A 189 -9.07 -17.47 -2.47
C ILE A 189 -10.32 -18.31 -2.72
N ASP A 190 -10.14 -19.60 -2.89
CA ASP A 190 -11.24 -20.56 -2.80
C ASP A 190 -11.68 -20.69 -1.34
N GLU A 191 -12.84 -20.11 -1.02
CA GLU A 191 -13.34 -20.03 0.35
C GLU A 191 -13.60 -21.39 1.01
N ARG A 192 -13.71 -22.47 0.22
CA ARG A 192 -13.84 -23.83 0.75
C ARG A 192 -12.58 -24.27 1.51
N THR A 193 -11.45 -23.62 1.25
CA THR A 193 -10.17 -23.88 1.93
C THR A 193 -10.05 -23.17 3.27
N ILE A 194 -10.90 -22.18 3.56
CA ILE A 194 -10.89 -21.43 4.81
C ILE A 194 -11.43 -22.32 5.94
N ASN A 195 -10.68 -22.41 7.04
CA ASN A 195 -11.17 -23.05 8.25
C ASN A 195 -12.18 -22.09 8.92
N LYS A 196 -13.45 -22.48 9.01
CA LYS A 196 -14.55 -21.60 9.47
C LYS A 196 -15.14 -21.96 10.84
N LYS A 197 -14.88 -23.18 11.34
CA LYS A 197 -15.49 -23.71 12.57
C LYS A 197 -14.44 -24.37 13.45
N LYS A 198 -14.63 -24.30 14.78
CA LYS A 198 -13.78 -24.94 15.80
C LYS A 198 -12.29 -24.69 15.57
N LEU A 199 -11.93 -23.41 15.51
CA LEU A 199 -10.57 -23.00 15.22
C LEU A 199 -9.62 -23.41 16.34
N THR A 200 -8.53 -24.06 15.94
CA THR A 200 -7.39 -24.38 16.79
C THR A 200 -6.24 -23.45 16.43
N PRO A 201 -5.20 -23.31 17.27
CA PRO A 201 -4.03 -22.51 16.92
C PRO A 201 -3.41 -22.90 15.57
N PHE A 202 -3.49 -24.18 15.20
CA PHE A 202 -3.01 -24.69 13.91
C PHE A 202 -3.91 -24.25 12.75
N THR A 203 -5.23 -24.44 12.85
CA THR A 203 -6.15 -24.06 11.75
C THR A 203 -6.28 -22.54 11.59
N THR A 204 -6.11 -21.77 12.66
CA THR A 204 -5.93 -20.31 12.61
C THR A 204 -4.65 -19.93 11.88
N GLN A 205 -3.53 -20.58 12.20
CA GLN A 205 -2.26 -20.37 11.50
C GLN A 205 -2.38 -20.63 9.98
N GLU A 206 -3.11 -21.69 9.60
CA GLU A 206 -3.38 -21.99 8.19
C GLU A 206 -4.20 -20.90 7.49
N ASN A 207 -5.24 -20.36 8.14
CA ASN A 207 -6.03 -19.26 7.58
C ASN A 207 -5.17 -18.00 7.38
N LEU A 208 -4.30 -17.68 8.34
CA LEU A 208 -3.41 -16.52 8.25
C LEU A 208 -2.34 -16.71 7.17
N ASN A 209 -1.80 -17.93 7.02
CA ASN A 209 -0.89 -18.26 5.91
C ASN A 209 -1.60 -18.12 4.55
N LEU A 210 -2.83 -18.61 4.44
CA LEU A 210 -3.68 -18.46 3.25
C LEU A 210 -3.89 -16.97 2.92
N ALA A 211 -4.28 -16.16 3.91
CA ALA A 211 -4.44 -14.71 3.74
C ALA A 211 -3.13 -14.02 3.30
N LEU A 212 -2.01 -14.26 3.99
CA LEU A 212 -0.72 -13.62 3.67
C LEU A 212 -0.20 -13.98 2.28
N ASN A 213 -0.22 -15.26 1.92
CA ASN A 213 0.27 -15.70 0.62
C ASN A 213 -0.67 -15.25 -0.52
N SER A 214 -1.97 -15.12 -0.24
CA SER A 214 -2.94 -14.61 -1.22
C SER A 214 -2.83 -13.09 -1.39
N ALA A 215 -2.63 -12.34 -0.29
CA ALA A 215 -2.30 -10.92 -0.34
C ALA A 215 -1.01 -10.66 -1.15
N SER A 216 0.03 -11.48 -0.92
CA SER A 216 1.27 -11.44 -1.72
C SER A 216 0.99 -11.66 -3.21
N ALA A 217 0.13 -12.62 -3.57
CA ALA A 217 -0.19 -12.95 -4.95
C ALA A 217 -0.97 -11.85 -5.70
N ILE A 218 -1.67 -10.97 -4.98
CA ILE A 218 -2.33 -9.78 -5.55
C ILE A 218 -1.43 -8.53 -5.51
N GLY A 219 -0.18 -8.66 -5.06
CA GLY A 219 0.81 -7.57 -5.08
C GLY A 219 1.01 -6.83 -3.76
N CYS A 220 0.42 -7.30 -2.64
CA CYS A 220 0.71 -6.72 -1.32
C CYS A 220 2.15 -7.06 -0.88
N HIS A 221 2.85 -6.07 -0.33
CA HIS A 221 4.16 -6.26 0.29
C HIS A 221 3.99 -6.83 1.71
N VAL A 222 4.28 -8.13 1.86
CA VAL A 222 4.10 -8.89 3.12
C VAL A 222 5.39 -9.47 3.70
N VAL A 223 6.57 -9.08 3.19
CA VAL A 223 7.86 -9.69 3.57
C VAL A 223 8.14 -9.60 5.07
N ASN A 224 7.65 -8.56 5.74
CA ASN A 224 7.83 -8.32 7.17
C ASN A 224 6.58 -8.61 8.01
N ILE A 225 5.65 -9.44 7.51
CA ILE A 225 4.41 -9.78 8.21
C ILE A 225 4.31 -11.30 8.32
N GLY A 226 4.44 -11.82 9.53
CA GLY A 226 4.19 -13.22 9.86
C GLY A 226 2.74 -13.45 10.29
N ALA A 227 2.28 -14.69 10.12
CA ALA A 227 0.97 -15.09 10.64
C ALA A 227 0.88 -14.95 12.17
N GLN A 228 1.99 -15.12 12.91
CA GLN A 228 2.00 -14.83 14.34
C GLN A 228 1.69 -13.36 14.65
N ASP A 229 2.24 -12.43 13.87
CA ASP A 229 2.01 -10.99 14.06
C ASP A 229 0.54 -10.61 13.87
N LEU A 230 -0.12 -11.24 12.90
CA LEU A 230 -1.54 -11.05 12.63
C LEU A 230 -2.42 -11.71 13.71
N ARG A 231 -2.04 -12.89 14.20
CA ARG A 231 -2.71 -13.57 15.32
C ARG A 231 -2.62 -12.76 16.61
N GLU A 232 -1.50 -12.11 16.87
CA GLU A 232 -1.30 -11.19 17.99
C GLU A 232 -2.01 -9.84 17.77
N GLY A 233 -2.46 -9.55 16.55
CA GLY A 233 -3.15 -8.32 16.21
C GLY A 233 -2.25 -7.09 16.24
N LYS A 234 -0.97 -7.20 15.83
CA LYS A 234 -0.03 -6.06 15.84
C LYS A 234 -0.59 -4.88 15.02
N PRO A 235 -0.94 -3.73 15.65
CA PRO A 235 -1.77 -2.72 15.00
C PRO A 235 -1.24 -2.18 13.66
N HIS A 236 0.03 -1.81 13.62
CA HIS A 236 0.66 -1.23 12.43
C HIS A 236 0.76 -2.21 11.26
N LEU A 237 0.95 -3.51 11.53
CA LEU A 237 1.00 -4.54 10.48
C LEU A 237 -0.41 -4.87 9.96
N VAL A 238 -1.39 -4.96 10.86
CA VAL A 238 -2.79 -5.19 10.48
C VAL A 238 -3.32 -4.04 9.63
N LEU A 239 -3.15 -2.78 10.09
CA LEU A 239 -3.61 -1.60 9.34
C LEU A 239 -2.86 -1.43 8.01
N GLY A 240 -1.54 -1.69 8.01
CA GLY A 240 -0.73 -1.64 6.80
C GLY A 240 -1.15 -2.68 5.75
N LEU A 241 -1.46 -3.91 6.17
CA LEU A 241 -1.96 -4.97 5.29
C LEU A 241 -3.37 -4.67 4.78
N LEU A 242 -4.29 -4.30 5.68
CA LEU A 242 -5.67 -3.95 5.31
C LEU A 242 -5.70 -2.78 4.32
N TRP A 243 -4.88 -1.75 4.54
CA TRP A 243 -4.76 -0.65 3.59
C TRP A 243 -4.34 -1.13 2.21
N GLN A 244 -3.31 -1.95 2.11
CA GLN A 244 -2.85 -2.46 0.81
C GLN A 244 -3.93 -3.26 0.10
N ILE A 245 -4.66 -4.12 0.82
CA ILE A 245 -5.78 -4.90 0.28
C ILE A 245 -6.89 -3.97 -0.22
N ILE A 246 -7.36 -3.05 0.63
CA ILE A 246 -8.43 -2.09 0.30
C ILE A 246 -8.02 -1.23 -0.90
N LYS A 247 -6.78 -0.74 -0.93
CA LYS A 247 -6.27 0.11 -2.01
C LYS A 247 -6.29 -0.62 -3.36
N ILE A 248 -5.88 -1.89 -3.40
CA ILE A 248 -5.96 -2.71 -4.62
C ILE A 248 -7.40 -2.80 -5.13
N GLY A 249 -8.36 -3.09 -4.24
CA GLY A 249 -9.77 -3.18 -4.61
C GLY A 249 -10.36 -1.86 -5.09
N LEU A 250 -10.04 -0.75 -4.40
CA LEU A 250 -10.52 0.57 -4.79
C LEU A 250 -10.00 1.02 -6.16
N PHE A 251 -8.79 0.58 -6.55
CA PHE A 251 -8.14 1.04 -7.76
C PHE A 251 -8.30 0.10 -8.95
N ALA A 252 -8.90 -1.08 -8.75
CA ALA A 252 -9.03 -2.11 -9.77
C ALA A 252 -9.78 -1.63 -11.03
N ASP A 253 -10.77 -0.74 -10.87
CA ASP A 253 -11.59 -0.21 -11.97
C ASP A 253 -11.12 1.17 -12.47
N ILE A 254 -10.05 1.71 -11.89
CA ILE A 254 -9.47 3.03 -12.23
C ILE A 254 -8.36 2.82 -13.26
N GLU A 255 -8.73 2.19 -14.37
CA GLU A 255 -7.84 1.85 -15.47
C GLU A 255 -8.59 1.94 -16.79
N LEU A 256 -7.95 2.46 -17.84
CA LEU A 256 -8.59 2.65 -19.15
C LEU A 256 -9.10 1.35 -19.78
N SER A 257 -8.39 0.25 -19.58
CA SER A 257 -8.78 -1.08 -20.09
C SER A 257 -10.07 -1.61 -19.46
N LYS A 258 -10.46 -1.07 -18.29
CA LYS A 258 -11.68 -1.41 -17.55
C LYS A 258 -12.78 -0.38 -17.74
N ASN A 259 -12.40 0.90 -17.87
CA ASN A 259 -13.32 2.00 -18.01
C ASN A 259 -12.89 2.92 -19.15
N GLU A 260 -13.36 2.63 -20.36
CA GLU A 260 -13.05 3.41 -21.58
C GLU A 260 -13.47 4.89 -21.48
N ALA A 261 -14.42 5.22 -20.60
CA ALA A 261 -14.84 6.60 -20.40
C ALA A 261 -13.74 7.48 -19.81
N LEU A 262 -12.72 6.88 -19.18
CA LEU A 262 -11.50 7.59 -18.74
C LEU A 262 -10.77 8.28 -19.90
N ALA A 263 -10.94 7.84 -21.15
CA ALA A 263 -10.39 8.53 -22.32
C ALA A 263 -10.87 9.99 -22.44
N ALA A 264 -12.03 10.34 -21.84
CA ALA A 264 -12.50 11.72 -21.75
C ALA A 264 -11.56 12.65 -20.95
N LEU A 265 -10.66 12.08 -20.15
CA LEU A 265 -9.68 12.84 -19.39
C LEU A 265 -8.49 13.30 -20.23
N LEU A 266 -8.34 12.85 -21.48
CA LEU A 266 -7.24 13.27 -22.37
C LEU A 266 -7.15 14.80 -22.48
N ARG A 267 -5.92 15.31 -22.43
CA ARG A 267 -5.59 16.73 -22.55
C ARG A 267 -5.12 16.99 -23.97
N GLU A 268 -5.20 18.25 -24.39
CA GLU A 268 -4.70 18.65 -25.71
C GLU A 268 -3.23 18.25 -25.89
N GLY A 269 -2.97 17.46 -26.94
CA GLY A 269 -1.63 17.00 -27.30
C GLY A 269 -1.16 15.70 -26.60
N GLU A 270 -1.95 15.11 -25.71
CA GLU A 270 -1.63 13.82 -25.10
C GLU A 270 -2.24 12.64 -25.90
N THR A 271 -1.53 11.51 -25.91
CA THR A 271 -2.01 10.26 -26.50
C THR A 271 -2.68 9.36 -25.46
N LEU A 272 -3.42 8.34 -25.92
CA LEU A 272 -4.00 7.32 -25.04
C LEU A 272 -2.93 6.60 -24.21
N GLU A 273 -1.78 6.33 -24.81
CA GLU A 273 -0.64 5.70 -24.13
C GLU A 273 -0.09 6.56 -22.99
N ASP A 274 -0.09 7.89 -23.14
CA ASP A 274 0.35 8.79 -22.08
C ASP A 274 -0.59 8.76 -20.89
N LEU A 275 -1.90 8.66 -21.16
CA LEU A 275 -2.91 8.51 -20.13
C LEU A 275 -2.83 7.13 -19.45
N MET A 276 -2.55 6.08 -20.22
CA MET A 276 -2.35 4.73 -19.70
C MET A 276 -1.14 4.62 -18.79
N LYS A 277 -0.10 5.45 -18.94
CA LYS A 277 1.08 5.44 -18.05
C LYS A 277 0.82 6.03 -16.67
N LEU A 278 -0.28 6.75 -16.48
CA LEU A 278 -0.60 7.38 -15.19
C LEU A 278 -0.93 6.33 -14.13
N SER A 279 -0.56 6.62 -12.89
CA SER A 279 -1.01 5.83 -11.75
C SER A 279 -2.50 6.07 -11.48
N PRO A 280 -3.19 5.14 -10.78
CA PRO A 280 -4.59 5.35 -10.39
C PRO A 280 -4.80 6.65 -9.60
N GLU A 281 -3.85 7.06 -8.75
CA GLU A 281 -3.91 8.33 -8.01
C GLU A 281 -3.86 9.55 -8.94
N GLU A 282 -3.01 9.50 -9.97
CA GLU A 282 -2.89 10.57 -10.97
C GLU A 282 -4.15 10.66 -11.84
N LEU A 283 -4.72 9.51 -12.22
CA LEU A 283 -6.01 9.44 -12.93
C LEU A 283 -7.15 10.01 -12.08
N LEU A 284 -7.22 9.67 -10.78
CA LEU A 284 -8.20 10.24 -9.87
C LEU A 284 -8.04 11.76 -9.72
N LEU A 285 -6.82 12.27 -9.56
CA LEU A 285 -6.58 13.70 -9.47
C LEU A 285 -7.01 14.42 -10.75
N ARG A 286 -6.76 13.80 -11.90
CA ARG A 286 -7.18 14.30 -13.21
C ARG A 286 -8.70 14.28 -13.37
N TRP A 287 -9.36 13.22 -12.91
CA TRP A 287 -10.80 13.08 -12.89
C TRP A 287 -11.48 14.14 -12.01
N VAL A 288 -10.97 14.36 -10.79
CA VAL A 288 -11.49 15.43 -9.92
C VAL A 288 -11.35 16.78 -10.60
N ASN A 289 -10.17 17.08 -11.15
CA ASN A 289 -9.93 18.36 -11.82
C ASN A 289 -10.80 18.56 -13.07
N PHE A 290 -11.06 17.50 -13.84
CA PHE A 290 -12.00 17.56 -14.97
C PHE A 290 -13.38 18.05 -14.51
N HIS A 291 -13.91 17.49 -13.43
CA HIS A 291 -15.21 17.91 -12.89
C HIS A 291 -15.18 19.29 -12.24
N LEU A 292 -14.11 19.63 -11.51
CA LEU A 292 -13.96 20.98 -10.92
C LEU A 292 -13.92 22.06 -12.00
N GLU A 293 -13.19 21.82 -13.11
CA GLU A 293 -13.14 22.74 -14.25
C GLU A 293 -14.51 22.91 -14.90
N ASN A 294 -15.27 21.83 -15.08
CA ASN A 294 -16.65 21.90 -15.58
C ASN A 294 -17.60 22.66 -14.65
N ALA A 295 -17.33 22.65 -13.34
CA ALA A 295 -18.04 23.47 -12.35
C ALA A 295 -17.56 24.93 -12.30
N GLY A 296 -16.53 25.31 -13.07
CA GLY A 296 -15.89 26.62 -12.99
C GLY A 296 -15.09 26.85 -11.70
N TRP A 297 -14.66 25.79 -11.02
CA TRP A 297 -13.87 25.84 -9.78
C TRP A 297 -12.37 25.64 -10.05
N SER A 298 -11.53 26.07 -9.10
CA SER A 298 -10.07 25.94 -9.20
C SER A 298 -9.62 24.48 -9.08
N LYS A 299 -8.61 24.10 -9.86
CA LYS A 299 -7.96 22.78 -9.79
C LYS A 299 -7.26 22.56 -8.44
N ILE A 300 -7.22 21.31 -8.02
CA ILE A 300 -6.43 20.82 -6.88
C ILE A 300 -5.20 20.05 -7.37
N ASN A 301 -4.17 19.97 -6.53
CA ASN A 301 -2.91 19.27 -6.83
C ASN A 301 -2.64 18.08 -5.92
N ASN A 302 -3.43 17.91 -4.86
CA ASN A 302 -3.28 16.82 -3.89
C ASN A 302 -4.58 16.58 -3.12
N PHE A 303 -4.72 15.39 -2.52
CA PHE A 303 -5.84 15.03 -1.64
C PHE A 303 -5.56 15.32 -0.16
N SER A 304 -4.79 16.37 0.13
CA SER A 304 -4.43 16.80 1.49
C SER A 304 -4.76 18.26 1.74
N SER A 305 -3.82 19.20 1.59
CA SER A 305 -4.04 20.63 1.80
C SER A 305 -5.18 21.22 0.97
N ASP A 306 -5.32 20.77 -0.28
CA ASP A 306 -6.19 21.41 -1.27
C ASP A 306 -7.67 21.03 -1.09
N ILE A 307 -7.97 20.06 -0.21
CA ILE A 307 -9.33 19.56 0.07
C ILE A 307 -9.82 19.84 1.49
N LYS A 308 -8.96 20.40 2.37
CA LYS A 308 -9.24 20.55 3.81
C LYS A 308 -10.50 21.36 4.11
N ASP A 309 -10.76 22.33 3.24
CA ASP A 309 -11.87 23.25 3.38
C ASP A 309 -13.19 22.67 2.85
N SER A 310 -13.20 21.45 2.33
CA SER A 310 -14.37 20.76 1.74
C SER A 310 -15.01 21.44 0.53
N ARG A 311 -14.51 22.58 0.05
CA ARG A 311 -15.14 23.35 -1.04
C ARG A 311 -15.04 22.64 -2.38
N ALA A 312 -13.87 22.09 -2.67
CA ALA A 312 -13.66 21.25 -3.84
C ALA A 312 -14.59 20.04 -3.83
N TYR A 313 -14.81 19.41 -2.67
CA TYR A 313 -15.72 18.27 -2.56
C TYR A 313 -17.18 18.63 -2.81
N PHE A 314 -17.67 19.78 -2.35
CA PHE A 314 -19.03 20.22 -2.69
C PHE A 314 -19.26 20.31 -4.19
N HIS A 315 -18.33 20.96 -4.92
CA HIS A 315 -18.41 21.07 -6.38
C HIS A 315 -18.27 19.70 -7.06
N LEU A 316 -17.38 18.85 -6.58
CA LEU A 316 -17.22 17.49 -7.12
C LEU A 316 -18.52 16.69 -6.95
N LEU A 317 -19.09 16.67 -5.75
CA LEU A 317 -20.34 15.94 -5.45
C LEU A 317 -21.47 16.43 -6.36
N ASP A 318 -21.64 17.74 -6.53
CA ASP A 318 -22.66 18.34 -7.39
C ASP A 318 -22.49 17.95 -8.87
N GLN A 319 -21.25 17.89 -9.36
CA GLN A 319 -20.97 17.50 -10.75
C GLN A 319 -21.23 16.02 -11.02
N ILE A 320 -20.85 15.15 -10.08
CA ILE A 320 -20.95 13.70 -10.28
C ILE A 320 -22.33 13.15 -9.94
N ALA A 321 -23.13 13.90 -9.18
CA ALA A 321 -24.47 13.49 -8.79
C ALA A 321 -25.35 13.23 -10.04
N PRO A 322 -26.04 12.08 -10.08
CA PRO A 322 -26.98 11.75 -11.15
C PRO A 322 -28.04 12.84 -11.36
N LYS A 323 -28.14 13.37 -12.58
CA LYS A 323 -29.05 14.49 -12.91
C LYS A 323 -30.42 14.02 -13.38
N GLY A 324 -30.63 12.71 -13.53
CA GLY A 324 -31.89 12.12 -13.98
C GLY A 324 -32.16 12.39 -15.47
N THR A 325 -31.11 12.57 -16.26
CA THR A 325 -31.22 12.84 -17.70
C THR A 325 -31.22 11.55 -18.54
N LYS A 326 -30.76 10.44 -17.96
CA LYS A 326 -30.74 9.11 -18.59
C LYS A 326 -31.94 8.28 -18.13
N GLU A 327 -32.44 7.38 -18.98
CA GLU A 327 -33.55 6.47 -18.63
C GLU A 327 -33.20 5.65 -17.38
N ASN A 328 -34.12 5.61 -16.40
CA ASN A 328 -33.98 4.93 -15.10
C ASN A 328 -32.86 5.46 -14.18
N GLU A 329 -32.27 6.64 -14.46
CA GLU A 329 -31.31 7.28 -13.56
C GLU A 329 -32.06 8.09 -12.47
N PRO A 330 -31.86 7.82 -11.17
CA PRO A 330 -32.46 8.64 -10.12
C PRO A 330 -31.88 10.05 -10.17
N CYS A 331 -32.71 11.08 -10.04
CA CYS A 331 -32.23 12.46 -9.88
C CYS A 331 -31.83 12.67 -8.41
N LEU A 332 -30.55 12.93 -8.15
CA LEU A 332 -30.02 13.20 -6.83
C LEU A 332 -29.49 14.64 -6.78
N PHE A 333 -30.07 15.46 -5.93
CA PHE A 333 -29.69 16.86 -5.76
C PHE A 333 -28.73 17.02 -4.58
N ILE A 334 -27.64 17.76 -4.79
CA ILE A 334 -26.67 18.10 -3.76
C ILE A 334 -27.02 19.45 -3.15
N ASN A 335 -27.28 19.47 -1.85
CA ASN A 335 -27.56 20.70 -1.13
C ASN A 335 -26.28 21.50 -0.87
N MET A 336 -26.10 22.59 -1.63
CA MET A 336 -24.95 23.50 -1.52
C MET A 336 -25.04 24.52 -0.38
N SER A 337 -26.09 24.51 0.45
CA SER A 337 -26.22 25.48 1.56
C SER A 337 -25.06 25.41 2.56
N GLY A 338 -24.53 24.21 2.81
CA GLY A 338 -23.37 23.98 3.66
C GLY A 338 -22.06 24.59 3.12
N PHE A 339 -21.97 24.90 1.82
CA PHE A 339 -20.77 25.46 1.19
C PHE A 339 -20.33 26.80 1.82
N SER A 340 -21.28 27.61 2.27
CA SER A 340 -21.01 28.93 2.84
C SER A 340 -20.77 28.90 4.36
N GLU A 341 -20.82 27.72 4.99
CA GLU A 341 -20.49 27.55 6.41
C GLU A 341 -19.05 28.02 6.67
N LYS A 342 -18.82 28.73 7.78
CA LYS A 342 -17.50 29.30 8.11
C LYS A 342 -16.63 28.30 8.85
N ASP A 343 -17.23 27.44 9.65
CA ASP A 343 -16.54 26.39 10.40
C ASP A 343 -16.21 25.21 9.47
N ASP A 344 -14.93 24.94 9.26
CA ASP A 344 -14.47 23.90 8.34
C ASP A 344 -14.95 22.50 8.74
N LEU A 345 -15.07 22.22 10.04
CA LEU A 345 -15.52 20.93 10.55
C LEU A 345 -17.02 20.73 10.29
N LYS A 346 -17.83 21.77 10.54
CA LYS A 346 -19.26 21.72 10.20
C LYS A 346 -19.49 21.65 8.70
N ARG A 347 -18.69 22.40 7.92
CA ARG A 347 -18.74 22.35 6.46
C ARG A 347 -18.39 20.97 5.92
N ALA A 348 -17.40 20.31 6.51
CA ALA A 348 -17.06 18.92 6.18
C ALA A 348 -18.18 17.95 6.55
N GLU A 349 -18.87 18.12 7.69
CA GLU A 349 -20.04 17.29 8.02
C GLU A 349 -21.16 17.47 7.00
N TYR A 350 -21.52 18.71 6.65
CA TYR A 350 -22.53 18.96 5.61
C TYR A 350 -22.15 18.34 4.26
N MET A 351 -20.87 18.39 3.89
CA MET A 351 -20.37 17.72 2.68
C MET A 351 -20.54 16.21 2.76
N LEU A 352 -20.22 15.59 3.91
CA LEU A 352 -20.35 14.15 4.10
C LEU A 352 -21.82 13.68 4.19
N GLU A 353 -22.74 14.52 4.67
CA GLU A 353 -24.18 14.26 4.57
C GLU A 353 -24.62 14.19 3.09
N GLN A 354 -24.10 15.07 2.23
CA GLN A 354 -24.38 15.00 0.79
C GLN A 354 -23.76 13.75 0.15
N ALA A 355 -22.55 13.37 0.57
CA ALA A 355 -21.94 12.11 0.15
C ALA A 355 -22.77 10.90 0.62
N ASP A 356 -23.44 10.97 1.77
CA ASP A 356 -24.30 9.89 2.28
C ASP A 356 -25.58 9.74 1.46
N HIS A 357 -26.14 10.83 0.93
CA HIS A 357 -27.26 10.78 -0.03
C HIS A 357 -26.86 10.05 -1.32
N LEU A 358 -25.60 10.14 -1.72
CA LEU A 358 -25.03 9.34 -2.81
C LEU A 358 -24.64 7.93 -2.37
N GLY A 359 -24.80 7.58 -1.08
CA GLY A 359 -24.35 6.32 -0.48
C GLY A 359 -22.83 6.13 -0.52
N CYS A 360 -22.09 7.24 -0.50
CA CYS A 360 -20.63 7.33 -0.64
C CYS A 360 -19.91 7.81 0.63
N ARG A 361 -20.61 8.05 1.75
CA ARG A 361 -20.00 8.42 3.04
C ARG A 361 -19.19 7.25 3.62
N GLN A 362 -17.97 7.08 3.16
CA GLN A 362 -17.04 6.00 3.54
C GLN A 362 -15.62 6.56 3.68
N PHE A 363 -14.78 5.86 4.45
CA PHE A 363 -13.35 6.16 4.70
C PHE A 363 -13.02 7.44 5.48
N VAL A 364 -13.78 8.52 5.36
CA VAL A 364 -13.47 9.81 6.00
C VAL A 364 -14.55 10.23 7.00
N THR A 365 -14.10 10.84 8.09
CA THR A 365 -14.89 11.67 9.00
C THR A 365 -14.66 13.16 8.71
N PRO A 366 -15.46 14.10 9.27
CA PRO A 366 -15.19 15.53 9.12
C PRO A 366 -13.78 15.92 9.57
N ALA A 367 -13.28 15.31 10.64
CA ALA A 367 -11.93 15.56 11.15
C ALA A 367 -10.84 15.09 10.18
N ASP A 368 -11.05 13.98 9.47
CA ASP A 368 -10.11 13.44 8.47
C ASP A 368 -10.00 14.34 7.24
N VAL A 369 -11.10 14.97 6.85
CA VAL A 369 -11.14 15.95 5.77
C VAL A 369 -10.38 17.21 6.19
N VAL A 370 -10.71 17.80 7.33
CA VAL A 370 -10.10 19.05 7.81
C VAL A 370 -8.60 18.87 8.15
N SER A 371 -8.22 17.73 8.71
CA SER A 371 -6.81 17.39 8.92
C SER A 371 -6.05 17.16 7.60
N GLY A 372 -6.78 16.86 6.52
CA GLY A 372 -6.26 16.58 5.18
C GLY A 372 -5.47 15.29 5.14
N ASN A 373 -5.99 14.23 5.74
CA ASN A 373 -5.38 12.90 5.70
C ASN A 373 -5.35 12.39 4.24
N PRO A 374 -4.18 12.31 3.57
CA PRO A 374 -4.12 12.04 2.14
C PRO A 374 -4.66 10.65 1.78
N LYS A 375 -4.45 9.68 2.67
CA LYS A 375 -4.82 8.29 2.44
C LYS A 375 -6.32 8.08 2.52
N LEU A 376 -6.97 8.61 3.55
CA LEU A 376 -8.42 8.49 3.71
C LEU A 376 -9.17 9.31 2.67
N ASN A 377 -8.69 10.51 2.34
CA ASN A 377 -9.27 11.35 1.28
C ASN A 377 -9.14 10.70 -0.10
N LEU A 378 -7.99 10.11 -0.42
CA LEU A 378 -7.81 9.34 -1.65
C LEU A 378 -8.78 8.15 -1.74
N ALA A 379 -8.98 7.42 -0.64
CA ALA A 379 -9.95 6.32 -0.58
C ALA A 379 -11.39 6.80 -0.75
N PHE A 380 -11.75 7.94 -0.14
CA PHE A 380 -13.06 8.58 -0.32
C PHE A 380 -13.30 8.97 -1.79
N VAL A 381 -12.32 9.60 -2.43
CA VAL A 381 -12.38 10.00 -3.85
C VAL A 381 -12.46 8.78 -4.77
N ALA A 382 -11.69 7.73 -4.51
CA ALA A 382 -11.78 6.48 -5.25
C ALA A 382 -13.18 5.84 -5.14
N ASN A 383 -13.76 5.85 -3.94
CA ASN A 383 -15.12 5.37 -3.73
C ASN A 383 -16.18 6.21 -4.49
N LEU A 384 -15.99 7.53 -4.57
CA LEU A 384 -16.83 8.40 -5.40
C LEU A 384 -16.70 8.05 -6.88
N PHE A 385 -15.48 7.90 -7.39
CA PHE A 385 -15.23 7.52 -8.78
C PHE A 385 -15.86 6.18 -9.13
N ASN A 386 -15.65 5.14 -8.32
CA ASN A 386 -16.16 3.80 -8.61
C ASN A 386 -17.69 3.75 -8.66
N LYS A 387 -18.38 4.63 -7.91
CA LYS A 387 -19.85 4.68 -7.90
C LYS A 387 -20.43 5.64 -8.93
N TYR A 388 -19.77 6.77 -9.15
CA TYR A 388 -20.22 7.84 -10.04
C TYR A 388 -19.05 8.41 -10.85
N PRO A 389 -18.53 7.68 -11.86
CA PRO A 389 -17.47 8.22 -12.72
C PRO A 389 -17.93 9.48 -13.46
N SER A 390 -19.20 9.51 -13.88
CA SER A 390 -19.84 10.64 -14.58
C SER A 390 -19.02 11.14 -15.79
N LEU A 391 -18.35 10.22 -16.47
CA LEU A 391 -17.66 10.44 -17.74
C LEU A 391 -18.47 9.86 -18.89
N THR A 392 -18.44 10.52 -20.04
CA THR A 392 -19.03 10.01 -21.28
C THR A 392 -17.91 9.62 -22.22
N LYS A 393 -17.99 8.42 -22.80
CA LYS A 393 -17.04 7.99 -23.83
C LYS A 393 -17.07 9.00 -24.99
N PRO A 394 -15.92 9.56 -25.40
CA PRO A 394 -15.89 10.48 -26.52
C PRO A 394 -16.33 9.77 -27.82
N GLU A 395 -17.24 10.41 -28.57
CA GLU A 395 -17.87 9.82 -29.77
C GLU A 395 -16.99 9.86 -31.04
N ASN A 396 -15.90 10.64 -31.07
CA ASN A 396 -15.16 10.94 -32.31
C ASN A 396 -13.83 10.19 -32.52
N GLN A 397 -13.62 9.95 -33.82
CA GLN A 397 -12.63 9.16 -34.55
C GLN A 397 -11.21 9.73 -34.46
N ASP A 398 -10.26 8.92 -33.99
CA ASP A 398 -8.77 9.02 -34.06
C ASP A 398 -8.12 8.32 -32.84
N ILE A 399 -8.93 7.93 -31.86
CA ILE A 399 -8.50 7.03 -30.77
C ILE A 399 -8.47 5.60 -31.31
N ASP A 400 -7.26 5.03 -31.41
CA ASP A 400 -7.09 3.60 -31.68
C ASP A 400 -7.45 2.79 -30.43
N TRP A 401 -8.71 2.37 -30.36
CA TRP A 401 -9.22 1.51 -29.29
C TRP A 401 -8.55 0.13 -29.28
N GLY A 402 -7.88 -0.28 -30.36
CA GLY A 402 -7.06 -1.50 -30.40
C GLY A 402 -5.84 -1.44 -29.47
N LEU A 403 -5.42 -0.24 -29.04
CA LEU A 403 -4.35 -0.05 -28.05
C LEU A 403 -4.80 -0.33 -26.60
N LEU A 404 -6.11 -0.48 -26.35
CA LEU A 404 -6.64 -0.79 -25.01
C LEU A 404 -6.59 -2.28 -24.66
N GLU A 405 -5.76 -3.09 -25.32
CA GLU A 405 -5.50 -4.45 -24.86
C GLU A 405 -5.04 -4.38 -23.39
N GLY A 406 -5.91 -4.87 -22.50
CA GLY A 406 -5.65 -4.86 -21.07
C GLY A 406 -4.46 -5.74 -20.71
N GLU A 407 -3.95 -5.54 -19.50
CA GLU A 407 -2.81 -6.31 -18.97
C GLU A 407 -3.05 -7.83 -19.14
N THR A 408 -2.08 -8.51 -19.75
CA THR A 408 -2.15 -9.97 -19.90
C THR A 408 -1.99 -10.66 -18.55
N ARG A 409 -2.44 -11.92 -18.43
CA ARG A 409 -2.27 -12.69 -17.18
C ARG A 409 -0.80 -12.83 -16.76
N GLU A 410 0.12 -12.95 -17.71
CA GLU A 410 1.56 -13.07 -17.44
C GLU A 410 2.12 -11.74 -16.91
N GLU A 411 1.76 -10.61 -17.53
CA GLU A 411 2.13 -9.26 -17.07
C GLU A 411 1.65 -9.02 -15.64
N ARG A 412 0.38 -9.30 -15.35
CA ARG A 412 -0.22 -9.15 -14.01
C ARG A 412 0.51 -9.97 -12.97
N THR A 413 0.84 -11.20 -13.32
CA THR A 413 1.58 -12.11 -12.43
C THR A 413 2.96 -11.54 -12.09
N PHE A 414 3.68 -11.03 -13.10
CA PHE A 414 4.99 -10.44 -12.88
C PHE A 414 4.92 -9.14 -12.09
N ARG A 415 3.97 -8.26 -12.40
CA ARG A 415 3.74 -7.01 -11.66
C ARG A 415 3.45 -7.30 -10.18
N ASN A 416 2.50 -8.20 -9.89
CA ASN A 416 2.16 -8.58 -8.53
C ASN A 416 3.36 -9.22 -7.80
N TRP A 417 4.11 -10.09 -8.48
CA TRP A 417 5.34 -10.65 -7.94
C TRP A 417 6.35 -9.55 -7.56
N MET A 418 6.65 -8.60 -8.45
CA MET A 418 7.57 -7.49 -8.15
C MET A 418 7.09 -6.65 -6.97
N ASN A 419 5.84 -6.23 -6.99
CA ASN A 419 5.25 -5.39 -5.94
C ASN A 419 5.24 -6.09 -4.58
N SER A 420 5.01 -7.41 -4.56
CA SER A 420 5.06 -8.20 -3.33
C SER A 420 6.45 -8.25 -2.67
N LEU A 421 7.52 -8.04 -3.46
CA LEU A 421 8.90 -7.96 -2.97
C LEU A 421 9.27 -6.56 -2.44
N GLY A 422 8.35 -5.60 -2.53
CA GLY A 422 8.51 -4.24 -2.01
C GLY A 422 9.44 -3.36 -2.84
N VAL A 423 9.41 -3.50 -4.16
CA VAL A 423 10.17 -2.62 -5.08
C VAL A 423 9.65 -1.18 -5.04
N GLN A 424 10.53 -0.21 -5.31
CA GLN A 424 10.20 1.21 -5.38
C GLN A 424 10.77 1.86 -6.67
N PRO A 425 9.98 2.61 -7.46
CA PRO A 425 8.55 2.87 -7.27
C PRO A 425 7.68 1.61 -7.43
N HIS A 426 6.42 1.72 -7.01
CA HIS A 426 5.42 0.67 -7.24
C HIS A 426 5.19 0.50 -8.74
N VAL A 427 5.11 -0.74 -9.21
CA VAL A 427 4.90 -1.05 -10.62
C VAL A 427 3.41 -1.06 -10.90
N ASN A 428 2.93 -0.09 -11.68
CA ASN A 428 1.58 -0.05 -12.22
C ASN A 428 1.57 -0.59 -13.65
N HIS A 429 2.54 -0.18 -14.46
CA HIS A 429 2.62 -0.48 -15.89
C HIS A 429 3.99 -1.06 -16.24
N LEU A 430 4.03 -2.39 -16.47
CA LEU A 430 5.29 -3.13 -16.58
C LEU A 430 6.27 -2.52 -17.60
N TYR A 431 5.78 -2.14 -18.78
CA TYR A 431 6.64 -1.64 -19.87
C TYR A 431 7.01 -0.16 -19.76
N GLY A 432 6.32 0.61 -18.93
CA GLY A 432 6.66 2.01 -18.63
C GLY A 432 7.58 2.12 -17.42
N ASP A 433 7.25 1.42 -16.34
CA ASP A 433 7.91 1.55 -15.05
C ASP A 433 9.28 0.87 -14.99
N LEU A 434 9.59 -0.05 -15.93
CA LEU A 434 10.89 -0.73 -16.00
C LEU A 434 11.90 -0.05 -16.95
N GLN A 435 11.50 1.03 -17.65
CA GLN A 435 12.33 1.66 -18.70
C GLN A 435 13.61 2.34 -18.20
N ASP A 436 13.74 2.59 -16.89
CA ASP A 436 14.97 3.10 -16.28
C ASP A 436 15.76 2.04 -15.50
N ALA A 437 15.29 0.79 -15.55
CA ALA A 437 15.83 -0.39 -14.90
C ALA A 437 15.99 -0.32 -13.36
N LEU A 438 15.50 0.71 -12.66
CA LEU A 438 15.66 0.80 -11.20
C LEU A 438 14.97 -0.35 -10.46
N VAL A 439 13.77 -0.73 -10.91
CA VAL A 439 13.04 -1.89 -10.38
C VAL A 439 13.81 -3.18 -10.67
N ILE A 440 14.30 -3.35 -11.90
CA ILE A 440 15.10 -4.52 -12.31
C ILE A 440 16.35 -4.67 -11.44
N LEU A 441 17.04 -3.57 -11.16
CA LEU A 441 18.23 -3.53 -10.30
C LEU A 441 17.89 -3.92 -8.86
N GLN A 442 16.78 -3.46 -8.29
CA GLN A 442 16.32 -3.94 -6.98
C GLN A 442 16.03 -5.45 -6.98
N LEU A 443 15.41 -5.97 -8.05
CA LEU A 443 15.14 -7.40 -8.17
C LEU A 443 16.43 -8.24 -8.20
N TYR A 444 17.52 -7.73 -8.78
CA TYR A 444 18.83 -8.39 -8.71
C TYR A 444 19.29 -8.61 -7.26
N GLU A 445 19.11 -7.62 -6.38
CA GLU A 445 19.44 -7.80 -4.96
C GLU A 445 18.54 -8.85 -4.29
N LYS A 446 17.25 -8.89 -4.65
CA LYS A 446 16.31 -9.91 -4.14
C LYS A 446 16.69 -11.33 -4.54
N ILE A 447 17.41 -11.49 -5.66
CA ILE A 447 17.97 -12.78 -6.11
C ILE A 447 19.44 -12.96 -5.76
N LYS A 448 19.95 -12.22 -4.78
CA LYS A 448 21.33 -12.31 -4.26
C LYS A 448 22.41 -12.02 -5.32
N VAL A 449 22.11 -11.19 -6.31
CA VAL A 449 23.07 -10.67 -7.29
C VAL A 449 23.46 -9.25 -6.87
N PRO A 450 24.72 -8.99 -6.50
CA PRO A 450 25.16 -7.67 -6.03
C PRO A 450 25.02 -6.58 -7.09
N VAL A 451 24.47 -5.43 -6.68
CA VAL A 451 24.35 -4.23 -7.51
C VAL A 451 25.26 -3.13 -6.99
N ASP A 452 26.06 -2.54 -7.88
CA ASP A 452 26.86 -1.35 -7.59
C ASP A 452 26.04 -0.09 -7.84
N TRP A 453 25.36 0.38 -6.79
CA TRP A 453 24.50 1.55 -6.83
C TRP A 453 25.23 2.86 -7.16
N ASN A 454 26.57 2.89 -7.12
CA ASN A 454 27.33 4.07 -7.56
C ASN A 454 27.32 4.25 -9.09
N LYS A 455 27.03 3.17 -9.83
CA LYS A 455 26.88 3.20 -11.30
C LYS A 455 25.45 3.50 -11.75
N VAL A 456 24.51 3.55 -10.81
CA VAL A 456 23.08 3.67 -11.11
C VAL A 456 22.66 5.13 -11.04
N ASN A 457 22.12 5.63 -12.13
CA ASN A 457 21.53 6.96 -12.19
C ASN A 457 20.14 6.93 -11.55
N LYS A 458 19.83 7.90 -10.69
CA LYS A 458 18.56 7.99 -9.96
C LYS A 458 17.77 9.25 -10.38
N PRO A 459 16.43 9.22 -10.35
CA PRO A 459 15.61 10.41 -10.55
C PRO A 459 15.82 11.46 -9.44
N PRO A 460 15.51 12.74 -9.69
CA PRO A 460 14.99 13.29 -10.95
C PRO A 460 16.06 13.36 -12.04
N TYR A 461 15.74 12.84 -13.22
CA TYR A 461 16.65 12.87 -14.37
C TYR A 461 16.68 14.28 -14.99
N PRO A 462 17.84 14.74 -15.49
CA PRO A 462 17.92 16.01 -16.22
C PRO A 462 17.04 16.00 -17.47
N LYS A 463 16.33 17.10 -17.75
CA LYS A 463 15.44 17.22 -18.92
C LYS A 463 16.16 16.86 -20.24
N ILE A 464 17.41 17.28 -20.38
CA ILE A 464 18.26 16.92 -21.51
C ILE A 464 19.15 15.75 -21.07
N GLY A 465 19.09 14.64 -21.80
CA GLY A 465 19.90 13.44 -21.51
C GLY A 465 19.28 12.45 -20.52
N ALA A 466 18.05 12.68 -20.05
CA ALA A 466 17.31 11.69 -19.24
C ALA A 466 17.33 10.30 -19.87
N ASN A 467 17.05 10.20 -21.17
CA ASN A 467 17.01 8.91 -21.85
C ASN A 467 18.37 8.20 -21.85
N MET A 468 19.48 8.96 -21.98
CA MET A 468 20.82 8.39 -21.89
C MET A 468 21.09 7.81 -20.51
N LYS A 469 20.63 8.48 -19.44
CA LYS A 469 20.78 7.98 -18.06
C LYS A 469 19.98 6.72 -17.78
N LYS A 470 18.75 6.65 -18.31
CA LYS A 470 17.93 5.43 -18.26
C LYS A 470 18.60 4.29 -19.04
N LEU A 471 19.09 4.57 -20.24
CA LEU A 471 19.79 3.60 -21.08
C LEU A 471 21.09 3.07 -20.43
N GLU A 472 21.87 3.93 -19.76
CA GLU A 472 23.02 3.52 -18.94
C GLU A 472 22.63 2.49 -17.88
N ASN A 473 21.53 2.74 -17.14
CA ASN A 473 21.00 1.80 -16.15
C ASN A 473 20.55 0.47 -16.79
N CYS A 474 19.81 0.52 -17.90
CA CYS A 474 19.34 -0.67 -18.62
C CYS A 474 20.51 -1.51 -19.16
N ASN A 475 21.55 -0.86 -19.70
CA ASN A 475 22.77 -1.56 -20.14
C ASN A 475 23.45 -2.25 -18.96
N TYR A 476 23.53 -1.59 -17.81
CA TYR A 476 24.10 -2.19 -16.61
C TYR A 476 23.26 -3.38 -16.11
N ALA A 477 21.93 -3.28 -16.10
CA ALA A 477 21.04 -4.39 -15.75
C ALA A 477 21.25 -5.61 -16.67
N VAL A 478 21.35 -5.40 -17.99
CA VAL A 478 21.64 -6.48 -18.96
C VAL A 478 23.04 -7.07 -18.73
N GLU A 479 24.03 -6.24 -18.40
CA GLU A 479 25.38 -6.71 -18.07
C GLU A 479 25.36 -7.62 -16.83
N LEU A 480 24.68 -7.23 -15.76
CA LEU A 480 24.51 -8.04 -14.55
C LEU A 480 23.84 -9.38 -14.89
N GLY A 481 22.76 -9.35 -15.68
CA GLY A 481 22.07 -10.54 -16.17
C GLY A 481 23.01 -11.51 -16.89
N LYS A 482 23.79 -11.02 -17.85
CA LYS A 482 24.72 -11.86 -18.65
C LYS A 482 25.90 -12.35 -17.82
N LYS A 483 26.60 -11.45 -17.11
CA LYS A 483 27.90 -11.74 -16.49
C LYS A 483 27.78 -12.37 -15.11
N GLN A 484 26.90 -11.85 -14.26
CA GLN A 484 26.81 -12.27 -12.87
C GLN A 484 25.71 -13.32 -12.68
N ALA A 485 24.49 -13.02 -13.14
CA ALA A 485 23.36 -13.93 -12.98
C ALA A 485 23.40 -15.12 -13.95
N LYS A 486 24.15 -15.03 -15.06
CA LYS A 486 24.26 -16.06 -16.12
C LYS A 486 22.93 -16.35 -16.81
N PHE A 487 22.14 -15.31 -17.04
CA PHE A 487 20.91 -15.38 -17.82
C PHE A 487 21.19 -15.51 -19.32
N SER A 488 20.29 -16.19 -20.02
CA SER A 488 20.29 -16.23 -21.49
C SER A 488 19.60 -14.98 -22.01
N LEU A 489 20.40 -13.95 -22.30
CA LEU A 489 19.96 -12.65 -22.81
C LEU A 489 20.49 -12.42 -24.23
N VAL A 490 20.52 -13.47 -25.05
CA VAL A 490 20.93 -13.39 -26.46
C VAL A 490 19.92 -12.52 -27.21
N GLY A 491 20.41 -11.47 -27.89
CA GLY A 491 19.55 -10.52 -28.59
C GLY A 491 18.84 -9.50 -27.70
N ILE A 492 19.11 -9.45 -26.39
CA ILE A 492 18.59 -8.43 -25.48
C ILE A 492 19.71 -7.43 -25.14
N GLY A 493 19.48 -6.16 -25.44
CA GLY A 493 20.30 -5.00 -25.08
C GLY A 493 19.58 -4.05 -24.11
N GLY A 494 20.31 -3.04 -23.61
CA GLY A 494 19.70 -2.03 -22.74
C GLY A 494 18.67 -1.16 -23.46
N GLN A 495 18.85 -0.96 -24.77
CA GLN A 495 17.90 -0.22 -25.61
C GLN A 495 16.52 -0.87 -25.62
N ASP A 496 16.44 -2.20 -25.75
CA ASP A 496 15.18 -2.93 -25.76
C ASP A 496 14.37 -2.74 -24.47
N LEU A 497 15.04 -2.70 -23.32
CA LEU A 497 14.40 -2.43 -22.03
C LEU A 497 13.99 -0.96 -21.90
N ASN A 498 14.85 -0.04 -22.34
CA ASN A 498 14.58 1.39 -22.26
C ASN A 498 13.43 1.82 -23.18
N ASP A 499 13.28 1.17 -24.33
CA ASP A 499 12.16 1.35 -25.26
C ASP A 499 10.87 0.65 -24.79
N GLY A 500 10.92 -0.15 -23.73
CA GLY A 500 9.75 -0.88 -23.22
C GLY A 500 9.31 -2.04 -24.10
N ASN A 501 10.24 -2.74 -24.78
CA ASN A 501 9.89 -3.89 -25.61
C ASN A 501 9.25 -5.01 -24.77
N ALA A 502 7.97 -5.30 -25.05
CA ALA A 502 7.18 -6.23 -24.25
C ALA A 502 7.81 -7.62 -24.14
N THR A 503 8.10 -8.26 -25.29
CA THR A 503 8.64 -9.62 -25.36
C THR A 503 9.97 -9.75 -24.62
N LEU A 504 10.89 -8.80 -24.83
CA LEU A 504 12.25 -8.86 -24.26
C LEU A 504 12.26 -8.50 -22.77
N THR A 505 11.38 -7.58 -22.34
CA THR A 505 11.16 -7.27 -20.92
C THR A 505 10.61 -8.49 -20.18
N LEU A 506 9.55 -9.13 -20.70
CA LEU A 506 8.99 -10.35 -20.12
C LEU A 506 10.01 -11.48 -20.06
N ALA A 507 10.86 -11.63 -21.08
CA ALA A 507 11.91 -12.65 -21.10
C ALA A 507 12.95 -12.47 -19.99
N LEU A 508 13.35 -11.23 -19.68
CA LEU A 508 14.25 -10.92 -18.57
C LEU A 508 13.56 -11.12 -17.21
N VAL A 509 12.34 -10.59 -17.07
CA VAL A 509 11.54 -10.68 -15.84
C VAL A 509 11.25 -12.13 -15.45
N TRP A 510 10.91 -12.97 -16.42
CA TRP A 510 10.75 -14.40 -16.23
C TRP A 510 12.02 -15.05 -15.65
N GLN A 511 13.20 -14.71 -16.19
CA GLN A 511 14.47 -15.26 -15.70
C GLN A 511 14.79 -14.80 -14.27
N LEU A 512 14.44 -13.56 -13.92
CA LEU A 512 14.53 -13.05 -12.55
C LEU A 512 13.61 -13.83 -11.60
N MET A 513 12.33 -14.00 -11.96
CA MET A 513 11.36 -14.76 -11.15
C MET A 513 11.72 -16.23 -11.00
N SER A 514 12.19 -16.85 -12.09
CA SER A 514 12.68 -18.23 -12.09
C SER A 514 13.88 -18.38 -11.15
N ARG A 515 14.89 -17.51 -11.26
CA ARG A 515 16.05 -17.53 -10.33
C ARG A 515 15.63 -17.28 -8.89
N TYR A 516 14.72 -16.34 -8.64
CA TYR A 516 14.19 -16.09 -7.30
C TYR A 516 13.59 -17.36 -6.69
N THR A 517 12.78 -18.08 -7.46
CA THR A 517 12.14 -19.33 -7.03
C THR A 517 13.16 -20.42 -6.74
N LEU A 518 14.20 -20.55 -7.56
CA LEU A 518 15.26 -21.54 -7.36
C LEU A 518 16.17 -21.21 -6.17
N ASN A 519 16.47 -19.93 -5.91
CA ASN A 519 17.26 -19.53 -4.74
C ASN A 519 16.56 -19.94 -3.43
N VAL A 520 15.22 -19.92 -3.40
CA VAL A 520 14.44 -20.41 -2.25
C VAL A 520 14.67 -21.92 -2.02
N LEU A 521 14.98 -22.69 -3.07
CA LEU A 521 15.31 -24.12 -2.97
C LEU A 521 16.76 -24.37 -2.60
N GLU A 522 17.70 -23.56 -3.08
CA GLU A 522 19.13 -23.66 -2.74
C GLU A 522 19.37 -23.48 -1.23
N ASP A 523 18.60 -22.58 -0.58
CA ASP A 523 18.65 -22.39 0.87
C ASP A 523 18.13 -23.62 1.68
N LEU A 524 17.56 -24.63 1.02
CA LEU A 524 16.91 -25.80 1.63
C LEU A 524 17.60 -27.15 1.31
N GLY A 525 18.62 -27.16 0.46
CA GLY A 525 19.29 -28.38 -0.01
C GLY A 525 20.81 -28.40 0.26
N GLU A 526 21.39 -29.60 0.26
CA GLU A 526 22.85 -29.81 0.29
C GLU A 526 23.48 -29.43 -1.08
N GLY A 527 23.57 -28.13 -1.37
CA GLY A 527 24.48 -27.57 -2.39
C GLY A 527 24.24 -27.92 -3.87
N GLY A 528 23.17 -28.64 -4.23
CA GLY A 528 22.82 -28.94 -5.62
C GLY A 528 22.02 -27.82 -6.29
N LYS A 529 22.42 -27.36 -7.48
CA LYS A 529 21.61 -26.47 -8.32
C LYS A 529 20.32 -27.19 -8.70
N ALA A 530 19.17 -26.74 -8.20
CA ALA A 530 17.87 -27.28 -8.58
C ALA A 530 17.62 -27.01 -10.07
N ASN A 531 17.48 -28.08 -10.86
CA ASN A 531 17.05 -28.04 -12.26
C ASN A 531 15.65 -28.70 -12.39
N ASP A 532 15.02 -28.56 -13.56
CA ASP A 532 13.68 -29.11 -13.82
C ASP A 532 13.57 -30.60 -13.50
N GLU A 533 14.61 -31.39 -13.83
CA GLU A 533 14.67 -32.83 -13.57
C GLU A 533 14.66 -33.15 -12.06
N ILE A 534 15.41 -32.40 -11.26
CA ILE A 534 15.45 -32.55 -9.80
C ILE A 534 14.06 -32.31 -9.20
N ILE A 535 13.35 -31.27 -9.66
CA ILE A 535 12.01 -30.95 -9.16
C ILE A 535 11.03 -32.07 -9.54
N VAL A 536 11.00 -32.50 -10.80
CA VAL A 536 10.11 -33.59 -11.27
C VAL A 536 10.39 -34.89 -10.52
N ASN A 537 11.66 -35.25 -10.33
CA ASN A 537 12.05 -36.44 -9.58
C ASN A 537 11.61 -36.35 -8.11
N TRP A 538 11.78 -35.18 -7.47
CA TRP A 538 11.33 -34.96 -6.11
C TRP A 538 9.81 -35.08 -5.99
N VAL A 539 9.04 -34.49 -6.91
CA VAL A 539 7.58 -34.59 -6.94
C VAL A 539 7.14 -36.05 -7.01
N ASN A 540 7.64 -36.80 -7.99
CA ASN A 540 7.26 -38.20 -8.18
C ASN A 540 7.69 -39.09 -7.00
N LYS A 541 8.87 -38.85 -6.41
CA LYS A 541 9.33 -39.56 -5.20
C LYS A 541 8.43 -39.27 -4.00
N THR A 542 8.00 -38.03 -3.84
CA THR A 542 7.13 -37.59 -2.73
C THR A 542 5.74 -38.20 -2.87
N LEU A 543 5.16 -38.15 -4.07
CA LEU A 543 3.88 -38.79 -4.39
C LEU A 543 3.91 -40.29 -4.14
N ALA A 544 4.94 -40.99 -4.65
CA ALA A 544 5.11 -42.42 -4.45
C ALA A 544 5.30 -42.80 -2.98
N GLY A 545 6.09 -42.01 -2.23
CA GLY A 545 6.32 -42.21 -0.79
C GLY A 545 5.05 -42.07 0.05
N ALA A 546 4.12 -41.22 -0.39
CA ALA A 546 2.79 -41.06 0.23
C ALA A 546 1.73 -42.03 -0.31
N GLY A 547 2.10 -42.96 -1.20
CA GLY A 547 1.18 -43.94 -1.79
C GLY A 547 0.17 -43.35 -2.78
N LYS A 548 0.43 -42.14 -3.31
CA LYS A 548 -0.41 -41.50 -4.33
C LYS A 548 -0.17 -42.15 -5.71
N LYS A 549 -1.22 -42.16 -6.55
CA LYS A 549 -1.17 -42.79 -7.88
C LYS A 549 -0.76 -41.83 -8.99
N THR A 550 -0.98 -40.53 -8.78
CA THR A 550 -0.63 -39.47 -9.73
C THR A 550 0.89 -39.37 -9.89
N LYS A 551 1.32 -38.95 -11.07
CA LYS A 551 2.72 -38.70 -11.41
C LYS A 551 2.79 -37.67 -12.53
N ILE A 552 3.95 -37.06 -12.71
CA ILE A 552 4.20 -36.15 -13.83
C ILE A 552 5.46 -36.56 -14.58
N ALA A 553 5.41 -36.56 -15.91
CA ALA A 553 6.60 -36.82 -16.74
C ALA A 553 7.48 -35.56 -16.87
N ASN A 554 6.86 -34.38 -16.93
CA ASN A 554 7.50 -33.07 -17.05
C ASN A 554 6.45 -31.97 -16.80
N PHE A 555 6.84 -30.69 -16.85
CA PHE A 555 5.92 -29.56 -16.63
C PHE A 555 4.95 -29.27 -17.80
N LYS A 556 4.96 -30.07 -18.87
CA LYS A 556 4.00 -30.05 -19.98
C LYS A 556 3.02 -31.23 -19.92
N ASP A 557 3.06 -32.04 -18.86
CA ASP A 557 2.21 -33.20 -18.72
C ASP A 557 0.73 -32.79 -18.64
N LYS A 558 -0.11 -33.38 -19.50
CA LYS A 558 -1.53 -33.04 -19.60
C LYS A 558 -2.30 -33.40 -18.34
N GLU A 559 -1.83 -34.35 -17.54
CA GLU A 559 -2.50 -34.72 -16.28
C GLU A 559 -2.55 -33.54 -15.30
N ILE A 560 -1.60 -32.60 -15.41
CA ILE A 560 -1.55 -31.37 -14.59
C ILE A 560 -2.79 -30.50 -14.80
N SER A 561 -3.42 -30.54 -15.99
CA SER A 561 -4.66 -29.81 -16.27
C SER A 561 -5.82 -30.17 -15.33
N THR A 562 -5.79 -31.37 -14.73
CA THR A 562 -6.79 -31.82 -13.76
C THR A 562 -6.55 -31.26 -12.35
N SER A 563 -5.37 -30.70 -12.11
CA SER A 563 -4.80 -30.33 -10.81
C SER A 563 -4.65 -31.48 -9.81
N LEU A 564 -5.00 -32.72 -10.17
CA LEU A 564 -4.89 -33.88 -9.27
C LEU A 564 -3.45 -34.15 -8.80
N PRO A 565 -2.40 -34.09 -9.66
CA PRO A 565 -1.03 -34.24 -9.18
C PRO A 565 -0.61 -33.14 -8.18
N VAL A 566 -1.14 -31.92 -8.34
CA VAL A 566 -0.86 -30.80 -7.43
C VAL A 566 -1.55 -31.01 -6.09
N VAL A 567 -2.83 -31.39 -6.11
CA VAL A 567 -3.62 -31.70 -4.92
C VAL A 567 -3.01 -32.86 -4.13
N ASP A 568 -2.67 -33.95 -4.82
CA ASP A 568 -2.04 -35.12 -4.20
C ASP A 568 -0.68 -34.78 -3.59
N LEU A 569 0.10 -33.91 -4.23
CA LEU A 569 1.38 -33.47 -3.72
C LEU A 569 1.21 -32.60 -2.46
N ILE A 570 0.21 -31.72 -2.42
CA ILE A 570 -0.11 -30.92 -1.23
C ILE A 570 -0.45 -31.84 -0.05
N ASP A 571 -1.30 -32.86 -0.27
CA ASP A 571 -1.62 -33.83 0.78
C ASP A 571 -0.40 -34.70 1.16
N ALA A 572 0.48 -35.03 0.21
CA ALA A 572 1.73 -35.72 0.52
C ALA A 572 2.70 -34.89 1.37
N ILE A 573 2.73 -33.56 1.17
CA ILE A 573 3.55 -32.63 1.95
C ILE A 573 2.95 -32.41 3.35
N GLN A 574 1.63 -32.25 3.43
CA GLN A 574 0.91 -32.04 4.68
C GLN A 574 -0.31 -32.98 4.73
N PRO A 575 -0.13 -34.22 5.25
CA PRO A 575 -1.19 -35.23 5.27
C PRO A 575 -2.47 -34.76 5.96
N GLY A 576 -3.61 -34.99 5.31
CA GLY A 576 -4.92 -34.62 5.82
C GLY A 576 -5.28 -33.14 5.64
N SER A 577 -4.45 -32.36 4.93
CA SER A 577 -4.77 -30.97 4.60
C SER A 577 -5.83 -30.85 3.49
N VAL A 578 -5.91 -31.86 2.61
CA VAL A 578 -6.84 -31.89 1.48
C VAL A 578 -8.14 -32.61 1.86
N ASN A 579 -9.27 -31.99 1.55
CA ASN A 579 -10.57 -32.66 1.55
C ASN A 579 -10.90 -33.13 0.14
N TYR A 580 -10.69 -34.42 -0.13
CA TYR A 580 -10.94 -35.04 -1.43
C TYR A 580 -12.43 -35.06 -1.84
N GLU A 581 -13.37 -34.87 -0.91
CA GLU A 581 -14.80 -34.73 -1.27
C GLU A 581 -15.08 -33.47 -2.10
N LEU A 582 -14.22 -32.45 -1.98
CA LEU A 582 -14.31 -31.20 -2.73
C LEU A 582 -13.58 -31.25 -4.08
N VAL A 583 -12.83 -32.34 -4.33
CA VAL A 583 -11.98 -32.53 -5.50
C VAL A 583 -12.69 -33.44 -6.49
N LYS A 584 -12.94 -32.93 -7.70
CA LYS A 584 -13.61 -33.69 -8.74
C LYS A 584 -12.61 -34.63 -9.42
N THR A 585 -13.04 -35.87 -9.70
CA THR A 585 -12.21 -36.91 -10.33
C THR A 585 -12.95 -37.61 -11.48
N GLY A 586 -12.25 -38.43 -12.27
CA GLY A 586 -12.83 -39.14 -13.41
C GLY A 586 -12.80 -38.30 -14.69
N THR A 587 -13.90 -38.30 -15.44
CA THR A 587 -14.04 -37.45 -16.64
C THR A 587 -14.37 -36.03 -16.22
N LEU A 588 -13.42 -35.11 -16.38
CA LEU A 588 -13.54 -33.72 -15.94
C LEU A 588 -13.89 -32.79 -17.11
N SER A 589 -14.90 -31.95 -16.92
CA SER A 589 -15.13 -30.78 -17.76
C SER A 589 -14.07 -29.69 -17.50
N ASP A 590 -14.00 -28.68 -18.35
CA ASP A 590 -13.05 -27.57 -18.13
C ASP A 590 -13.40 -26.75 -16.87
N ASP A 591 -14.69 -26.63 -16.53
CA ASP A 591 -15.13 -26.04 -15.27
C ASP A 591 -14.68 -26.88 -14.06
N ASP A 592 -14.71 -28.21 -14.17
CA ASP A 592 -14.24 -29.09 -13.09
C ASP A 592 -12.73 -28.93 -12.87
N LYS A 593 -11.96 -28.85 -13.95
CA LYS A 593 -10.52 -28.60 -13.90
C LYS A 593 -10.21 -27.25 -13.27
N LEU A 594 -10.93 -26.19 -13.67
CA LEU A 594 -10.77 -24.86 -13.09
C LEU A 594 -11.12 -24.84 -11.60
N ASN A 595 -12.20 -25.51 -11.20
CA ASN A 595 -12.59 -25.65 -9.80
C ASN A 595 -11.52 -26.39 -8.96
N ASN A 596 -10.94 -27.46 -9.51
CA ASN A 596 -9.83 -28.17 -8.85
C ASN A 596 -8.58 -27.28 -8.77
N ALA A 597 -8.29 -26.48 -9.80
CA ALA A 597 -7.14 -25.59 -9.84
C ALA A 597 -7.27 -24.44 -8.82
N LYS A 598 -8.46 -23.82 -8.71
CA LYS A 598 -8.78 -22.81 -7.67
C LYS A 598 -8.54 -23.37 -6.27
N TYR A 599 -9.01 -24.60 -6.04
CA TYR A 599 -8.80 -25.31 -4.78
C TYR A 599 -7.31 -25.59 -4.53
N ALA A 600 -6.59 -26.12 -5.52
CA ALA A 600 -5.17 -26.47 -5.41
C ALA A 600 -4.27 -25.25 -5.12
N VAL A 601 -4.48 -24.13 -5.82
CA VAL A 601 -3.72 -22.89 -5.60
C VAL A 601 -3.95 -22.35 -4.19
N SER A 602 -5.21 -22.34 -3.74
CA SER A 602 -5.57 -21.87 -2.39
C SER A 602 -4.99 -22.79 -1.32
N MET A 603 -5.05 -24.11 -1.52
CA MET A 603 -4.45 -25.09 -0.60
C MET A 603 -2.93 -24.98 -0.55
N ALA A 604 -2.25 -24.75 -1.68
CA ALA A 604 -0.81 -24.50 -1.71
C ALA A 604 -0.44 -23.27 -0.85
N ARG A 605 -1.19 -22.18 -1.00
CA ARG A 605 -1.01 -20.96 -0.18
C ARG A 605 -1.29 -21.20 1.30
N LYS A 606 -2.32 -21.98 1.63
CA LYS A 606 -2.70 -22.37 3.00
C LYS A 606 -1.59 -23.13 3.72
N ILE A 607 -0.97 -24.10 3.06
CA ILE A 607 0.16 -24.85 3.65
C ILE A 607 1.45 -24.01 3.71
N GLY A 608 1.47 -22.81 3.15
CA GLY A 608 2.59 -21.87 3.24
C GLY A 608 3.45 -21.72 1.97
N ALA A 609 3.04 -22.30 0.84
CA ALA A 609 3.75 -22.13 -0.43
C ALA A 609 3.41 -20.77 -1.08
N ARG A 610 4.43 -20.04 -1.53
CA ARG A 610 4.28 -18.71 -2.15
C ARG A 610 3.99 -18.85 -3.65
N VAL A 611 2.75 -19.20 -3.98
CA VAL A 611 2.32 -19.45 -5.37
C VAL A 611 1.67 -18.20 -5.98
N TYR A 612 2.27 -17.71 -7.06
CA TYR A 612 1.76 -16.61 -7.90
C TYR A 612 0.98 -17.09 -9.13
N ALA A 613 1.08 -18.37 -9.47
CA ALA A 613 0.33 -18.95 -10.58
C ALA A 613 -1.18 -18.81 -10.39
N LEU A 614 -1.87 -18.57 -11.49
CA LEU A 614 -3.32 -18.54 -11.55
C LEU A 614 -3.88 -19.95 -11.78
N PRO A 615 -5.14 -20.22 -11.39
CA PRO A 615 -5.79 -21.50 -11.67
C PRO A 615 -5.73 -21.90 -13.15
N GLU A 616 -5.91 -20.95 -14.05
CA GLU A 616 -5.89 -21.17 -15.50
C GLU A 616 -4.51 -21.60 -16.00
N ASP A 617 -3.42 -21.19 -15.33
CA ASP A 617 -2.07 -21.62 -15.71
C ASP A 617 -1.87 -23.14 -15.52
N LEU A 618 -2.56 -23.73 -14.54
CA LEU A 618 -2.57 -25.17 -14.33
C LEU A 618 -3.45 -25.88 -15.37
N VAL A 619 -4.65 -25.35 -15.62
CA VAL A 619 -5.61 -25.93 -16.59
C VAL A 619 -5.04 -25.92 -18.00
N GLU A 620 -4.41 -24.82 -18.42
CA GLU A 620 -3.75 -24.66 -19.72
C GLU A 620 -2.34 -25.28 -19.78
N VAL A 621 -1.83 -25.77 -18.63
CA VAL A 621 -0.50 -26.38 -18.50
C VAL A 621 0.60 -25.44 -19.02
N LYS A 622 0.65 -24.21 -18.50
CA LYS A 622 1.69 -23.22 -18.83
C LYS A 622 3.01 -23.64 -18.18
N PRO A 623 4.01 -24.14 -18.93
CA PRO A 623 5.11 -24.91 -18.32
C PRO A 623 5.95 -24.09 -17.33
N LYS A 624 6.16 -22.81 -17.65
CA LYS A 624 6.83 -21.83 -16.79
C LYS A 624 6.13 -21.70 -15.43
N MET A 625 4.82 -21.44 -15.44
CA MET A 625 4.04 -21.25 -14.22
C MET A 625 3.89 -22.56 -13.44
N VAL A 626 3.64 -23.67 -14.13
CA VAL A 626 3.59 -25.02 -13.55
C VAL A 626 4.89 -25.36 -12.81
N MET A 627 6.06 -25.09 -13.42
CA MET A 627 7.36 -25.27 -12.77
C MET A 627 7.44 -24.49 -11.46
N THR A 628 7.01 -23.22 -11.44
CA THR A 628 7.04 -22.40 -10.22
C THR A 628 6.12 -22.93 -9.12
N VAL A 629 4.96 -23.50 -9.46
CA VAL A 629 4.06 -24.13 -8.49
C VAL A 629 4.75 -25.31 -7.80
N PHE A 630 5.31 -26.24 -8.58
CA PHE A 630 5.99 -27.41 -8.03
C PHE A 630 7.26 -27.04 -7.26
N ALA A 631 8.01 -26.04 -7.73
CA ALA A 631 9.16 -25.51 -7.01
C ALA A 631 8.74 -24.91 -5.65
N CYS A 632 7.71 -24.06 -5.61
CA CYS A 632 7.22 -23.50 -4.34
C CYS A 632 6.71 -24.58 -3.37
N LEU A 633 6.05 -25.63 -3.88
CA LEU A 633 5.64 -26.78 -3.08
C LEU A 633 6.83 -27.60 -2.56
N MET A 634 7.84 -27.82 -3.39
CA MET A 634 9.11 -28.45 -2.98
C MET A 634 9.79 -27.66 -1.88
N GLY A 635 9.88 -26.34 -2.03
CA GLY A 635 10.44 -25.45 -1.02
C GLY A 635 9.67 -25.52 0.30
N ARG A 636 8.35 -25.76 0.26
CA ARG A 636 7.57 -25.98 1.48
C ARG A 636 7.80 -27.37 2.09
N GLY A 637 7.84 -28.42 1.26
CA GLY A 637 8.00 -29.80 1.70
C GLY A 637 9.41 -30.14 2.21
N MET A 638 10.44 -29.43 1.74
CA MET A 638 11.83 -29.63 2.19
C MET A 638 12.19 -28.85 3.46
N LYS A 639 11.42 -27.81 3.83
CA LYS A 639 11.58 -27.15 5.12
C LYS A 639 11.22 -28.14 6.23
N LYS A 640 12.26 -28.74 6.84
CA LYS A 640 12.12 -29.54 8.07
C LYS A 640 11.41 -28.66 9.10
N VAL A 641 10.17 -29.04 9.44
CA VAL A 641 9.40 -28.46 10.54
C VAL A 641 10.02 -28.92 11.85
#